data_AF-A0A1A9VKQ6-F1
#
_entry.id   AF-A0A1A9VKQ6-F1
#
_cell.length_a   1.000
_cell.length_b   1.000
_cell.length_c   1.000
_cell.angle_alpha   90.00
_cell.angle_beta   90.00
_cell.angle_gamma   90.00
#
_symmetry.space_group_name_H-M   'P 1'
#
loop_
_entity.id
_entity.type
_entity.pdbx_description
1 polymer ?
#
loop_
_entity_poly.entity_id
_entity_poly.type
_entity_poly.pdbx_seq_one_letter_code
_entity_poly.pdbx_strand_id
1 'polypeptide(L)'
;MASSIPKAASPVKHRVNNQHGVAANKSINLEEIEILPYEIYRFSSFSTNYVPENILVDCPSDQSSRWSAHTNNPPQYLTLKLRRPSIVRKIKFGKFEKSHVCNIKKFRIYGGLNEEFMPLLLEGGLKNDNVPETFNLRCIAEDGYSKLPVLYLKIVPLLSWGPTFNYSIWYIELLGQDDPMYTNNCMKEYNKLREMEIVRLCLKHFRQQGYDVAFKALQEETQVHLEHPHVSELHERLVVNGDFDKAEEFMSNCIDEGLVDAYLSRQDYKHIWRLQQAQGQTQPGNRGGHQLVVDAEKRLIYLYGGWDGFQDLSDLWVFEITTNCWTQLCAHSEQMNGPTPRSCHKMIFDPVSKNIFMLGRYLDNSIRTKEYIKSDFYLYDTRAGTWLQICDDTSQVSGPQLVYDHQMCIDAEKRMIYVFGGKVLTPRSVSACTSSETEYSGLFSYHIATNTWTQLLVDCHHPSASLPDVMSVKSRITHCMVFHNKKRKLYIYGGQRVKTDIHEFICYDVDTQVLEILNKNDNNNNHGVSASMCNDGTNEPSPTYTLRATIDCERDEIYVFSSLCKSKDRRDIQHVEASNSFWVYSLDSRKWSRIYTCHYNPAEMANLRANVPLEPCPRYAHQFVYDEVEKLHYLFGGNPGRSASPQLRLDDFWILSLEKPKRSEILNHCRFLIRKLKYEEMARSDTYQAMQYLRKHVGEIN
;
A
#
# COMPACT_ATOMS: atom_id res chain seq x y z
N MET A 1 21.31 -32.60 82.11
CA MET A 1 21.28 -31.77 83.32
C MET A 1 20.24 -30.69 83.11
N ALA A 2 19.15 -30.76 83.87
CA ALA A 2 18.07 -29.79 83.83
C ALA A 2 18.29 -28.71 84.89
N SER A 3 18.17 -27.44 84.52
CA SER A 3 17.85 -26.31 85.40
C SER A 3 17.75 -25.08 84.50
N SER A 4 16.81 -24.15 84.60
CA SER A 4 15.65 -23.96 85.46
C SER A 4 15.01 -22.67 84.95
N ILE A 5 13.69 -22.67 84.79
CA ILE A 5 12.89 -21.50 84.46
C ILE A 5 12.70 -20.65 85.73
N PRO A 6 12.52 -19.31 85.61
CA PRO A 6 11.31 -18.73 86.18
C PRO A 6 10.52 -17.86 85.18
N LYS A 7 9.23 -18.19 85.07
CA LYS A 7 8.10 -17.32 84.71
C LYS A 7 7.92 -16.33 85.89
N ALA A 8 7.32 -15.14 85.83
CA ALA A 8 6.30 -14.59 84.96
C ALA A 8 6.26 -13.06 85.10
N ALA A 9 5.92 -12.35 84.02
CA ALA A 9 4.95 -11.25 84.05
C ALA A 9 4.45 -11.01 82.62
N SER A 10 3.14 -11.15 82.42
CA SER A 10 2.37 -10.81 81.23
C SER A 10 1.04 -10.22 81.73
N PRO A 11 0.17 -9.63 80.89
CA PRO A 11 0.33 -8.99 79.57
C PRO A 11 -0.41 -7.63 79.48
N VAL A 12 -0.35 -6.94 78.32
CA VAL A 12 -1.48 -6.39 77.50
C VAL A 12 -0.82 -5.65 76.32
N LYS A 13 -0.62 -6.33 75.18
CA LYS A 13 -1.45 -6.35 73.95
C LYS A 13 -1.53 -5.01 73.21
N HIS A 14 -0.89 -4.94 72.04
CA HIS A 14 -1.59 -4.68 70.78
C HIS A 14 -1.00 -5.52 69.65
N ARG A 15 -1.90 -6.20 68.93
CA ARG A 15 -1.66 -7.15 67.83
C ARG A 15 -1.08 -6.45 66.60
N VAL A 16 -0.06 -7.07 65.99
CA VAL A 16 0.14 -7.03 64.53
C VAL A 16 0.16 -8.49 64.06
N ASN A 17 -0.85 -8.86 63.27
CA ASN A 17 -0.98 -10.19 62.69
C ASN A 17 -0.07 -10.29 61.45
N ASN A 18 0.79 -11.32 61.46
CA ASN A 18 1.43 -11.86 60.28
C ASN A 18 0.38 -12.51 59.36
N GLN A 19 0.42 -12.17 58.07
CA GLN A 19 -0.08 -13.04 57.02
C GLN A 19 1.01 -13.21 55.96
N HIS A 20 1.18 -14.46 55.56
CA HIS A 20 2.12 -14.96 54.58
C HIS A 20 1.93 -14.27 53.22
N GLY A 21 2.98 -13.57 52.76
CA GLY A 21 3.15 -13.17 51.37
C GLY A 21 3.97 -14.23 50.64
N VAL A 22 3.32 -14.97 49.75
CA VAL A 22 3.94 -15.82 48.74
C VAL A 22 4.95 -14.98 47.96
N ALA A 23 6.23 -15.38 47.98
CA ALA A 23 7.27 -14.79 47.16
C ALA A 23 6.96 -15.08 45.68
N ALA A 24 6.33 -14.11 45.01
CA ALA A 24 6.26 -14.10 43.56
C ALA A 24 7.65 -13.78 43.02
N ASN A 25 8.28 -14.75 42.36
CA ASN A 25 9.37 -14.50 41.43
C ASN A 25 8.86 -13.51 40.37
N LYS A 26 9.19 -12.22 40.54
CA LYS A 26 9.09 -11.25 39.45
C LYS A 26 10.13 -11.63 38.41
N SER A 27 9.68 -12.28 37.34
CA SER A 27 10.37 -12.25 36.06
C SER A 27 10.65 -10.78 35.71
N ILE A 28 11.92 -10.40 35.60
CA ILE A 28 12.33 -9.07 35.12
C ILE A 28 11.84 -8.96 33.67
N ASN A 29 10.87 -8.08 33.45
CA ASN A 29 10.31 -7.83 32.14
C ASN A 29 11.31 -6.97 31.36
N LEU A 30 12.12 -7.58 30.50
CA LEU A 30 13.20 -6.93 29.71
C LEU A 30 12.68 -5.94 28.63
N GLU A 31 11.40 -5.60 28.65
CA GLU A 31 10.72 -4.75 27.65
C GLU A 31 10.15 -3.44 28.21
N GLU A 32 10.41 -3.09 29.47
CA GLU A 32 9.94 -1.81 30.02
C GLU A 32 10.58 -0.62 29.30
N ILE A 33 9.74 0.24 28.71
CA ILE A 33 10.17 1.47 28.04
C ILE A 33 10.23 2.58 29.08
N GLU A 34 11.42 3.13 29.29
CA GLU A 34 11.67 4.22 30.24
C GLU A 34 12.00 5.53 29.51
N ILE A 35 11.83 6.66 30.22
CA ILE A 35 12.28 7.97 29.74
C ILE A 35 13.80 8.05 29.88
N LEU A 36 14.46 8.30 28.75
CA LEU A 36 15.92 8.35 28.67
C LEU A 36 16.42 9.77 28.93
N PRO A 37 17.23 10.01 29.97
CA PRO A 37 17.78 11.33 30.24
C PRO A 37 18.85 11.68 29.22
N TYR A 38 18.81 12.92 28.74
CA TYR A 38 19.78 13.47 27.80
C TYR A 38 20.15 14.91 28.15
N GLU A 39 21.30 15.35 27.65
CA GLU A 39 21.76 16.73 27.67
C GLU A 39 21.82 17.29 26.25
N ILE A 40 21.70 18.61 26.10
CA ILE A 40 22.00 19.29 24.84
C ILE A 40 23.51 19.23 24.65
N TYR A 41 23.95 18.55 23.59
CA TYR A 41 25.38 18.34 23.33
C TYR A 41 25.93 19.34 22.31
N ARG A 42 25.28 19.45 21.14
CA ARG A 42 25.65 20.41 20.09
C ARG A 42 24.43 20.89 19.33
N PHE A 43 24.50 22.08 18.75
CA PHE A 43 23.44 22.65 17.94
C PHE A 43 24.04 23.56 16.88
N SER A 44 23.29 23.83 15.82
CA SER A 44 23.73 24.68 14.71
C SER A 44 23.69 26.17 15.04
N SER A 45 22.51 26.67 15.45
CA SER A 45 22.25 28.08 15.75
C SER A 45 20.99 28.21 16.61
N PHE A 46 20.77 29.38 17.20
CA PHE A 46 19.50 29.70 17.86
C PHE A 46 19.19 31.21 17.80
N SER A 47 17.91 31.55 17.84
CA SER A 47 17.43 32.93 17.97
C SER A 47 17.42 33.36 19.45
N THR A 48 17.68 34.64 19.72
CA THR A 48 17.63 35.21 21.07
C THR A 48 16.30 34.88 21.76
N ASN A 49 16.37 34.34 22.97
CA ASN A 49 15.27 33.81 23.81
C ASN A 49 14.76 32.39 23.47
N TYR A 50 15.26 31.73 22.42
CA TYR A 50 14.84 30.39 22.02
C TYR A 50 16.01 29.40 22.05
N VAL A 51 16.63 29.29 23.23
CA VAL A 51 17.84 28.48 23.44
C VAL A 51 17.54 26.97 23.33
N PRO A 52 18.52 26.15 22.94
CA PRO A 52 18.37 24.70 22.82
C PRO A 52 17.78 24.00 24.07
N GLU A 53 18.12 24.46 25.27
CA GLU A 53 17.73 23.87 26.55
C GLU A 53 16.22 23.96 26.80
N ASN A 54 15.52 24.88 26.12
CA ASN A 54 14.07 25.04 26.25
C ASN A 54 13.29 23.79 25.84
N ILE A 55 13.88 22.90 25.03
CA ILE A 55 13.21 21.65 24.60
C ILE A 55 13.15 20.59 25.71
N LEU A 56 13.79 20.82 26.85
CA LEU A 56 13.81 19.89 27.98
C LEU A 56 12.52 19.95 28.82
N VAL A 57 11.72 21.00 28.64
CA VAL A 57 10.50 21.25 29.42
C VAL A 57 9.30 21.33 28.48
N ASP A 58 8.26 20.54 28.75
CA ASP A 58 7.02 20.57 27.97
C ASP A 58 6.09 21.66 28.53
N CYS A 59 6.12 22.85 27.94
CA CYS A 59 5.25 23.97 28.30
C CYS A 59 4.48 24.52 27.07
N PRO A 60 3.42 23.82 26.61
CA PRO A 60 2.69 24.18 25.38
C PRO A 60 2.08 25.59 25.36
N SER A 61 1.80 26.18 26.52
CA SER A 61 1.22 27.52 26.66
C SER A 61 2.25 28.65 26.57
N ASP A 62 3.55 28.36 26.70
CA ASP A 62 4.61 29.35 26.67
C ASP A 62 5.32 29.37 25.31
N GLN A 63 5.16 30.46 24.57
CA GLN A 63 5.77 30.62 23.24
C GLN A 63 7.32 30.60 23.30
N SER A 64 7.92 30.93 24.44
CA SER A 64 9.37 30.93 24.63
C SER A 64 9.95 29.56 24.94
N SER A 65 9.12 28.58 25.34
CA SER A 65 9.53 27.20 25.66
C SER A 65 9.80 26.37 24.40
N ARG A 66 10.76 26.82 23.60
CA ARG A 66 11.23 26.15 22.39
C ARG A 66 12.67 26.50 22.08
N TRP A 67 13.33 25.61 21.36
CA TRP A 67 14.47 25.97 20.53
C TRP A 67 13.98 26.49 19.19
N SER A 68 14.56 27.59 18.71
CA SER A 68 14.33 28.10 17.35
C SER A 68 15.67 28.42 16.71
N ALA A 69 15.94 27.86 15.53
CA ALA A 69 17.14 28.18 14.77
C ALA A 69 17.19 29.69 14.42
N HIS A 70 18.40 30.26 14.31
CA HIS A 70 18.58 31.65 13.92
C HIS A 70 18.21 31.90 12.45
N THR A 71 18.34 30.87 11.63
CA THR A 71 18.08 30.89 10.18
C THR A 71 17.42 29.58 9.75
N ASN A 72 16.69 29.61 8.64
CA ASN A 72 16.14 28.43 7.96
C ASN A 72 17.12 27.86 6.91
N ASN A 73 18.32 28.42 6.75
CA ASN A 73 19.32 27.87 5.83
C ASN A 73 19.94 26.59 6.43
N PRO A 74 19.81 25.43 5.77
CA PRO A 74 20.44 24.20 6.23
C PRO A 74 21.98 24.28 6.11
N PRO A 75 22.74 23.54 6.93
CA PRO A 75 22.24 22.57 7.91
C PRO A 75 21.87 23.25 9.25
N GLN A 76 20.62 23.06 9.69
CA GLN A 76 20.23 23.31 11.07
C GLN A 76 20.07 21.97 11.79
N TYR A 77 20.52 21.89 13.03
CA TYR A 77 20.47 20.65 13.79
C TYR A 77 20.56 20.86 15.29
N LEU A 78 20.12 19.85 16.03
CA LEU A 78 20.28 19.75 17.47
C LEU A 78 20.68 18.31 17.81
N THR A 79 21.78 18.15 18.54
CA THR A 79 22.38 16.87 18.93
C THR A 79 22.23 16.70 20.42
N LEU A 80 21.57 15.61 20.80
CA LEU A 80 21.34 15.17 22.16
C LEU A 80 22.39 14.14 22.52
N LYS A 81 22.91 14.20 23.74
CA LYS A 81 23.77 13.16 24.29
C LYS A 81 23.08 12.50 25.46
N LEU A 82 22.91 11.19 25.37
CA LEU A 82 22.37 10.37 26.43
C LEU A 82 23.42 10.21 27.55
N ARG A 83 22.96 10.01 28.78
CA ARG A 83 23.87 9.82 29.93
C ARG A 83 24.82 8.64 29.75
N ARG A 84 24.35 7.57 29.11
CA ARG A 84 25.09 6.36 28.76
C ARG A 84 24.55 5.79 27.44
N PRO A 85 25.25 4.88 26.76
CA PRO A 85 24.72 4.22 25.58
C PRO A 85 23.42 3.48 25.92
N SER A 86 22.36 3.78 25.17
CA SER A 86 21.02 3.22 25.39
C SER A 86 20.39 2.76 24.09
N ILE A 87 19.37 1.90 24.18
CA ILE A 87 18.55 1.53 23.02
C ILE A 87 17.35 2.46 22.97
N VAL A 88 17.44 3.53 22.18
CA VAL A 88 16.34 4.48 21.99
C VAL A 88 15.29 3.83 21.08
N ARG A 89 14.04 3.73 21.54
CA ARG A 89 12.94 3.11 20.78
C ARG A 89 12.01 4.14 20.17
N LYS A 90 11.71 5.22 20.90
CA LYS A 90 10.81 6.27 20.43
C LYS A 90 11.35 7.67 20.75
N ILE A 91 10.90 8.63 19.96
CA ILE A 91 11.06 10.06 20.22
C ILE A 91 9.69 10.72 20.16
N LYS A 92 9.39 11.55 21.14
CA LYS A 92 8.16 12.33 21.20
C LYS A 92 8.50 13.81 21.04
N PHE A 93 7.74 14.47 20.17
CA PHE A 93 7.78 15.90 19.96
C PHE A 93 6.56 16.53 20.66
N GLY A 94 6.81 17.38 21.65
CA GLY A 94 5.75 18.26 22.16
C GLY A 94 5.45 19.38 21.15
N LYS A 95 4.31 20.04 21.33
CA LYS A 95 3.83 21.09 20.44
C LYS A 95 3.28 22.27 21.22
N PHE A 96 3.29 23.42 20.56
CA PHE A 96 2.61 24.62 21.04
C PHE A 96 1.09 24.43 21.04
N GLU A 97 0.39 25.15 21.93
CA GLU A 97 -1.07 25.08 22.08
C GLU A 97 -1.86 25.40 20.78
N LYS A 98 -1.21 26.04 19.80
CA LYS A 98 -1.76 26.44 18.51
C LYS A 98 -0.81 26.08 17.37
N SER A 99 -1.36 26.02 16.15
CA SER A 99 -0.54 25.90 14.94
C SER A 99 0.43 27.09 14.81
N HIS A 100 1.65 26.84 14.33
CA HIS A 100 2.69 27.85 14.25
C HIS A 100 3.54 27.65 12.99
N VAL A 101 3.82 28.74 12.27
CA VAL A 101 4.55 28.69 10.98
C VAL A 101 5.97 28.12 11.09
N CYS A 102 6.65 28.33 12.22
CA CYS A 102 7.97 27.76 12.50
C CYS A 102 7.96 26.26 12.86
N ASN A 103 6.78 25.62 12.97
CA ASN A 103 6.70 24.18 13.23
C ASN A 103 7.41 23.41 12.12
N ILE A 104 8.20 22.41 12.51
CA ILE A 104 8.92 21.58 11.55
C ILE A 104 7.94 20.70 10.80
N LYS A 105 7.89 20.83 9.48
CA LYS A 105 7.12 20.00 8.57
C LYS A 105 7.86 18.72 8.17
N LYS A 106 9.20 18.76 8.05
CA LYS A 106 10.02 17.60 7.66
C LYS A 106 11.34 17.60 8.41
N PHE A 107 11.79 16.44 8.87
CA PHE A 107 13.04 16.27 9.60
C PHE A 107 13.68 14.89 9.36
N ARG A 108 14.96 14.77 9.71
CA ARG A 108 15.69 13.50 9.83
C ARG A 108 16.27 13.36 11.22
N ILE A 109 16.36 12.13 11.71
CA ILE A 109 16.97 11.77 12.98
C ILE A 109 18.07 10.75 12.70
N TYR A 110 19.26 11.05 13.18
CA TYR A 110 20.42 10.18 13.15
C TYR A 110 20.82 9.80 14.57
N GLY A 111 21.44 8.66 14.76
CA GLY A 111 22.02 8.35 16.06
C GLY A 111 23.00 7.20 16.03
N GLY A 112 23.94 7.22 16.97
CA GLY A 112 25.01 6.24 17.08
C GLY A 112 25.89 6.50 18.30
N LEU A 113 27.02 5.79 18.36
CA LEU A 113 27.99 5.92 19.45
C LEU A 113 28.99 7.07 19.25
N ASN A 114 29.19 7.52 18.02
CA ASN A 114 30.12 8.57 17.64
C ASN A 114 29.35 9.67 16.88
N GLU A 115 29.71 10.93 17.10
CA GLU A 115 29.13 12.10 16.42
C GLU A 115 29.43 12.15 14.91
N GLU A 116 30.52 11.53 14.46
CA GLU A 116 30.90 11.53 13.04
C GLU A 116 30.15 10.46 12.23
N PHE A 117 29.79 9.34 12.87
CA PHE A 117 29.19 8.18 12.23
C PHE A 117 27.86 7.83 12.88
N MET A 118 26.79 8.46 12.38
CA MET A 118 25.42 8.22 12.85
C MET A 118 24.53 7.76 11.70
N PRO A 119 24.09 6.49 11.67
CA PRO A 119 23.09 6.04 10.70
C PRO A 119 21.75 6.78 10.86
N LEU A 120 20.98 6.85 9.78
CA LEU A 120 19.64 7.41 9.76
C LEU A 120 18.67 6.48 10.51
N LEU A 121 18.04 6.99 11.57
CA LEU A 121 17.08 6.26 12.39
C LEU A 121 15.63 6.51 11.96
N LEU A 122 15.34 7.70 11.45
CA LEU A 122 14.01 8.11 11.01
C LEU A 122 14.07 9.29 10.04
N GLU A 123 13.30 9.24 8.95
CA GLU A 123 12.89 10.42 8.19
C GLU A 123 11.38 10.60 8.37
N GLY A 124 10.95 11.79 8.78
CA GLY A 124 9.56 12.04 9.17
C GLY A 124 9.16 13.50 9.04
N GLY A 125 7.98 13.83 9.56
CA GLY A 125 7.42 15.19 9.54
C GLY A 125 6.35 15.37 10.61
N LEU A 126 6.20 16.60 11.12
CA LEU A 126 5.15 16.94 12.09
C LEU A 126 3.99 17.65 11.40
N LYS A 127 2.78 17.39 11.90
CA LYS A 127 1.58 18.15 11.55
C LYS A 127 1.61 19.52 12.19
N ASN A 128 0.95 20.50 11.56
CA ASN A 128 0.83 21.85 12.10
C ASN A 128 -0.40 22.00 12.99
N ASP A 129 -0.44 21.26 14.10
CA ASP A 129 -1.49 21.27 15.11
C ASP A 129 -0.86 21.32 16.51
N ASN A 130 -1.67 21.09 17.54
CA ASN A 130 -1.26 21.12 18.95
C ASN A 130 -1.18 19.72 19.60
N VAL A 131 -1.27 18.65 18.81
CA VAL A 131 -1.26 17.28 19.33
C VAL A 131 0.18 16.75 19.32
N PRO A 132 0.78 16.40 20.47
CA PRO A 132 2.11 15.81 20.52
C PRO A 132 2.22 14.55 19.64
N GLU A 133 3.35 14.37 18.95
CA GLU A 133 3.56 13.24 18.04
C GLU A 133 4.76 12.40 18.51
N THR A 134 4.57 11.08 18.56
CA THR A 134 5.61 10.12 18.95
C THR A 134 5.95 9.21 17.78
N PHE A 135 7.23 9.03 17.51
CA PHE A 135 7.72 8.23 16.39
C PHE A 135 8.62 7.11 16.89
N ASN A 136 8.50 5.93 16.27
CA ASN A 136 9.45 4.84 16.47
C ASN A 136 10.77 5.14 15.74
N LEU A 137 11.89 4.86 16.40
CA LEU A 137 13.24 4.99 15.82
C LEU A 137 13.77 3.62 15.42
N ARG A 138 14.33 3.52 14.21
CA ARG A 138 14.95 2.29 13.71
C ARG A 138 16.38 2.14 14.26
N CYS A 139 16.49 1.82 15.54
CA CYS A 139 17.76 1.53 16.20
C CYS A 139 18.17 0.06 16.01
N ILE A 140 18.37 -0.32 14.75
CA ILE A 140 18.81 -1.66 14.33
C ILE A 140 20.13 -1.48 13.55
N ALA A 141 21.10 -2.35 13.79
CA ALA A 141 22.36 -2.38 13.05
C ALA A 141 22.15 -2.83 11.59
N GLU A 142 23.22 -2.79 10.78
CA GLU A 142 23.16 -3.09 9.35
C GLU A 142 22.80 -4.55 9.04
N ASP A 143 23.03 -5.47 9.99
CA ASP A 143 22.63 -6.87 9.89
C ASP A 143 21.11 -7.09 9.91
N GLY A 144 20.33 -6.06 10.27
CA GLY A 144 18.88 -6.09 10.31
C GLY A 144 18.27 -6.73 11.57
N TYR A 145 19.09 -7.24 12.49
CA TYR A 145 18.61 -7.93 13.70
C TYR A 145 19.17 -7.30 14.99
N SER A 146 20.46 -6.97 15.00
CA SER A 146 21.13 -6.48 16.20
C SER A 146 20.66 -5.07 16.56
N LYS A 147 20.55 -4.79 17.86
CA LYS A 147 20.15 -3.47 18.34
C LYS A 147 21.32 -2.50 18.22
N LEU A 148 21.05 -1.30 17.72
CA LEU A 148 22.04 -0.22 17.64
C LEU A 148 22.08 0.55 18.97
N PRO A 149 23.22 0.53 19.71
CA PRO A 149 23.40 1.39 20.86
C PRO A 149 23.58 2.85 20.41
N VAL A 150 22.86 3.76 21.06
CA VAL A 150 22.89 5.19 20.76
C VAL A 150 23.41 5.93 21.99
N LEU A 151 24.43 6.74 21.78
CA LEU A 151 24.91 7.71 22.77
C LEU A 151 24.60 9.14 22.31
N TYR A 152 24.69 9.40 21.00
CA TYR A 152 24.39 10.67 20.38
C TYR A 152 23.20 10.52 19.44
N LEU A 153 22.24 11.44 19.55
CA LEU A 153 21.05 11.50 18.69
C LEU A 153 20.92 12.89 18.09
N LYS A 154 20.98 13.00 16.76
CA LYS A 154 20.97 14.27 16.02
C LYS A 154 19.66 14.45 15.27
N ILE A 155 18.93 15.50 15.61
CA ILE A 155 17.70 15.95 14.95
C ILE A 155 18.07 17.02 13.92
N VAL A 156 17.68 16.81 12.67
CA VAL A 156 17.97 17.71 11.54
C VAL A 156 16.64 18.16 10.91
N PRO A 157 16.15 19.36 11.24
CA PRO A 157 15.03 19.98 10.53
C PRO A 157 15.37 20.21 9.05
N LEU A 158 14.42 19.92 8.17
CA LEU A 158 14.57 20.07 6.72
C LEU A 158 13.60 21.12 6.16
N LEU A 159 12.36 21.14 6.65
CA LEU A 159 11.31 22.03 6.18
C LEU A 159 10.44 22.49 7.33
N SER A 160 10.05 23.77 7.35
CA SER A 160 9.04 24.35 8.24
C SER A 160 7.71 24.53 7.50
N TRP A 161 6.61 24.72 8.23
CA TRP A 161 5.30 24.94 7.61
C TRP A 161 5.18 26.31 6.94
N GLY A 162 5.87 27.32 7.46
CA GLY A 162 6.09 28.60 6.81
C GLY A 162 7.35 28.53 5.94
N PRO A 163 7.27 28.62 4.59
CA PRO A 163 8.40 28.39 3.70
C PRO A 163 9.65 29.25 3.97
N THR A 164 9.47 30.43 4.56
CA THR A 164 10.53 31.40 4.87
C THR A 164 10.84 31.50 6.37
N PHE A 165 10.23 30.64 7.20
CA PHE A 165 10.35 30.72 8.65
C PHE A 165 11.39 29.71 9.19
N ASN A 166 12.06 30.12 10.26
CA ASN A 166 13.04 29.30 10.97
C ASN A 166 12.42 28.04 11.57
N TYR A 167 13.25 27.03 11.81
CA TYR A 167 12.84 25.78 12.43
C TYR A 167 12.67 25.93 13.93
N SER A 168 11.61 25.37 14.50
CA SER A 168 11.41 25.33 15.95
C SER A 168 11.06 23.94 16.46
N ILE A 169 11.68 23.56 17.57
CA ILE A 169 11.39 22.34 18.33
C ILE A 169 10.91 22.80 19.71
N TRP A 170 9.72 22.37 20.11
CA TRP A 170 9.10 22.80 21.36
C TRP A 170 9.55 21.97 22.54
N TYR A 171 9.51 20.64 22.39
CA TYR A 171 9.89 19.70 23.45
C TYR A 171 10.30 18.37 22.85
N ILE A 172 11.26 17.69 23.46
CA ILE A 172 11.68 16.33 23.10
C ILE A 172 11.63 15.41 24.32
N GLU A 173 11.09 14.22 24.14
CA GLU A 173 11.18 13.12 25.10
C GLU A 173 11.71 11.88 24.38
N LEU A 174 12.76 11.27 24.93
CA LEU A 174 13.34 10.03 24.40
C LEU A 174 12.87 8.87 25.26
N LEU A 175 12.43 7.79 24.62
CA LEU A 175 11.88 6.62 25.27
C LEU A 175 12.65 5.38 24.80
N GLY A 176 13.08 4.53 25.73
CA GLY A 176 13.86 3.34 25.39
C GLY A 176 14.34 2.58 26.63
N GLN A 177 15.48 1.89 26.50
CA GLN A 177 16.05 1.07 27.57
C GLN A 177 17.49 1.49 27.83
N ASP A 178 17.82 1.80 29.09
CA ASP A 178 19.19 2.15 29.53
C ASP A 178 19.80 1.14 30.52
N ASP A 179 19.12 0.01 30.78
CA ASP A 179 19.60 -1.03 31.70
C ASP A 179 21.04 -1.45 31.38
N PRO A 180 21.99 -1.33 32.32
CA PRO A 180 23.41 -1.58 32.06
C PRO A 180 23.72 -3.01 31.59
N MET A 181 23.00 -4.04 32.05
CA MET A 181 23.26 -5.42 31.62
C MET A 181 22.80 -5.63 30.18
N TYR A 182 21.60 -5.17 29.85
CA TYR A 182 21.03 -5.27 28.52
C TYR A 182 21.83 -4.45 27.49
N THR A 183 22.10 -3.18 27.80
CA THR A 183 22.84 -2.28 26.90
C THR A 183 24.28 -2.73 26.67
N ASN A 184 24.96 -3.27 27.69
CA ASN A 184 26.31 -3.81 27.53
C ASN A 184 26.33 -5.06 26.64
N ASN A 185 25.31 -5.92 26.71
CA ASN A 185 25.19 -7.05 25.79
C ASN A 185 24.99 -6.58 24.33
N CYS A 186 24.09 -5.63 24.10
CA CYS A 186 23.92 -5.03 22.77
C CYS A 186 25.20 -4.35 22.26
N MET A 187 25.95 -3.70 23.15
CA MET A 187 27.22 -3.06 22.83
C MET A 187 28.29 -4.07 22.38
N LYS A 188 28.39 -5.22 23.07
CA LYS A 188 29.32 -6.30 22.68
C LYS A 188 28.99 -6.84 21.30
N GLU A 189 27.72 -7.13 21.04
CA GLU A 189 27.29 -7.65 19.74
C GLU A 189 27.55 -6.63 18.62
N TYR A 190 27.22 -5.35 18.86
CA TYR A 190 27.48 -4.29 17.90
C TYR A 190 28.98 -4.10 17.60
N ASN A 191 29.84 -4.18 18.62
CA ASN A 191 31.29 -4.10 18.42
C ASN A 191 31.83 -5.28 17.61
N LYS A 192 31.32 -6.50 17.86
CA LYS A 192 31.68 -7.68 17.08
C LYS A 192 31.30 -7.52 15.60
N LEU A 193 30.11 -6.99 15.32
CA LEU A 193 29.69 -6.70 13.93
C LEU A 193 30.61 -5.68 13.26
N ARG A 194 30.98 -4.62 13.97
CA ARG A 194 31.93 -3.61 13.45
C ARG A 194 33.30 -4.21 13.15
N GLU A 195 33.80 -5.07 14.02
CA GLU A 195 35.07 -5.77 13.81
C GLU A 195 35.01 -6.67 12.57
N MET A 196 33.93 -7.46 12.43
CA MET A 196 33.70 -8.29 11.24
C MET A 196 33.67 -7.44 9.95
N GLU A 197 33.00 -6.29 9.98
CA GLU A 197 32.92 -5.42 8.80
C GLU A 197 34.27 -4.76 8.47
N ILE A 198 35.06 -4.35 9.48
CA ILE A 198 36.43 -3.85 9.27
C ILE A 198 37.28 -4.92 8.58
N VAL A 199 37.24 -6.16 9.10
CA VAL A 199 37.97 -7.29 8.50
C VAL A 199 37.50 -7.50 7.06
N ARG A 200 36.19 -7.47 6.80
CA ARG A 200 35.62 -7.61 5.47
C ARG A 200 36.11 -6.53 4.50
N LEU A 201 36.19 -5.27 4.94
CA LEU A 201 36.73 -4.16 4.15
C LEU A 201 38.23 -4.34 3.86
N CYS A 202 39.02 -4.82 4.83
CA CYS A 202 40.42 -5.19 4.60
C CYS A 202 40.55 -6.31 3.56
N LEU A 203 39.76 -7.38 3.68
CA LEU A 203 39.72 -8.48 2.70
C LEU A 203 39.36 -7.96 1.30
N LYS A 204 38.36 -7.08 1.20
CA LYS A 204 37.98 -6.44 -0.07
C LYS A 204 39.16 -5.68 -0.68
N HIS A 205 39.85 -4.87 0.12
CA HIS A 205 41.01 -4.10 -0.32
C HIS A 205 42.14 -5.01 -0.79
N PHE A 206 42.49 -6.04 -0.01
CA PHE A 206 43.56 -6.99 -0.36
C PHE A 206 43.27 -7.73 -1.65
N ARG A 207 42.03 -8.18 -1.86
CA ARG A 207 41.62 -8.81 -3.13
C ARG A 207 41.77 -7.85 -4.31
N GLN A 208 41.36 -6.58 -4.16
CA GLN A 208 41.47 -5.59 -5.23
C GLN A 208 42.92 -5.23 -5.60
N GLN A 209 43.85 -5.32 -4.66
CA GLN A 209 45.28 -5.05 -4.89
C GLN A 209 46.08 -6.30 -5.29
N GLY A 210 45.46 -7.49 -5.30
CA GLY A 210 46.15 -8.76 -5.57
C GLY A 210 47.05 -9.23 -4.42
N TYR A 211 46.79 -8.80 -3.19
CA TYR A 211 47.56 -9.21 -2.00
C TYR A 211 47.08 -10.55 -1.44
N ASP A 212 47.20 -11.62 -2.23
CA ASP A 212 46.60 -12.93 -1.92
C ASP A 212 47.07 -13.55 -0.59
N VAL A 213 48.36 -13.37 -0.27
CA VAL A 213 48.93 -13.89 0.99
C VAL A 213 48.28 -13.20 2.20
N ALA A 214 48.13 -11.88 2.16
CA ALA A 214 47.50 -11.11 3.22
C ALA A 214 45.98 -11.41 3.30
N PHE A 215 45.33 -11.57 2.14
CA PHE A 215 43.92 -11.96 2.07
C PHE A 215 43.66 -13.30 2.77
N LYS A 216 44.40 -14.36 2.40
CA LYS A 216 44.24 -15.70 2.96
C LYS A 216 44.57 -15.74 4.45
N ALA A 217 45.70 -15.15 4.84
CA ALA A 217 46.12 -15.12 6.25
C ALA A 217 45.08 -14.43 7.14
N LEU A 218 44.55 -13.26 6.72
CA LEU A 218 43.53 -12.56 7.50
C LEU A 218 42.20 -13.32 7.55
N GLN A 219 41.79 -13.92 6.44
CA GLN A 219 40.55 -14.71 6.38
C GLN A 219 40.62 -15.97 7.25
N GLU A 220 41.75 -16.69 7.23
CA GLU A 220 41.97 -17.89 8.04
C GLU A 220 42.04 -17.56 9.54
N GLU A 221 42.70 -16.47 9.92
CA GLU A 221 42.82 -16.07 11.32
C GLU A 221 41.46 -15.61 11.89
N THR A 222 40.69 -14.82 11.12
CA THR A 222 39.46 -14.19 11.61
C THR A 222 38.20 -15.02 11.36
N GLN A 223 38.27 -16.00 10.45
CA GLN A 223 37.11 -16.77 9.96
C GLN A 223 36.00 -15.88 9.33
N VAL A 224 36.33 -14.64 8.95
CA VAL A 224 35.40 -13.73 8.27
C VAL A 224 35.47 -13.94 6.77
N HIS A 225 34.33 -14.21 6.15
CA HIS A 225 34.23 -14.34 4.69
C HIS A 225 33.91 -13.01 4.02
N LEU A 226 34.63 -12.69 2.93
CA LEU A 226 34.38 -11.49 2.14
C LEU A 226 32.99 -11.52 1.47
N GLU A 227 32.53 -12.69 1.04
CA GLU A 227 31.32 -12.85 0.22
C GLU A 227 30.88 -14.33 0.18
N HIS A 228 29.77 -14.59 -0.51
CA HIS A 228 29.26 -15.94 -0.71
C HIS A 228 30.23 -16.78 -1.58
N PRO A 229 30.41 -18.09 -1.32
CA PRO A 229 31.30 -18.97 -2.10
C PRO A 229 31.12 -18.87 -3.62
N HIS A 230 29.88 -18.87 -4.11
CA HIS A 230 29.58 -18.67 -5.54
C HIS A 230 30.17 -17.38 -6.14
N VAL A 231 30.24 -16.27 -5.38
CA VAL A 231 30.83 -15.02 -5.87
C VAL A 231 32.35 -15.16 -5.94
N SER A 232 32.95 -15.85 -4.97
CA SER A 232 34.40 -16.12 -4.99
C SER A 232 34.79 -17.09 -6.12
N GLU A 233 33.96 -18.07 -6.42
CA GLU A 233 34.15 -18.97 -7.57
C GLU A 233 34.01 -18.22 -8.90
N LEU A 234 33.04 -17.31 -9.03
CA LEU A 234 32.92 -16.45 -10.21
C LEU A 234 34.14 -15.54 -10.36
N HIS A 235 34.63 -14.95 -9.27
CA HIS A 235 35.86 -14.15 -9.27
C HIS A 235 37.08 -14.98 -9.70
N GLU A 236 37.23 -16.19 -9.19
CA GLU A 236 38.33 -17.08 -9.58
C GLU A 236 38.29 -17.41 -11.08
N ARG A 237 37.12 -17.82 -11.60
CA ARG A 237 36.96 -18.13 -13.03
C ARG A 237 37.19 -16.91 -13.92
N LEU A 238 36.56 -15.78 -13.60
CA LEU A 238 36.52 -14.60 -14.46
C LEU A 238 37.75 -13.70 -14.32
N VAL A 239 38.22 -13.44 -13.09
CA VAL A 239 39.27 -12.44 -12.82
C VAL A 239 40.65 -13.09 -12.68
N VAL A 240 40.74 -14.21 -11.95
CA VAL A 240 42.03 -14.87 -11.71
C VAL A 240 42.47 -15.69 -12.92
N ASN A 241 41.57 -16.51 -13.46
CA ASN A 241 41.88 -17.43 -14.55
C ASN A 241 41.61 -16.87 -15.95
N GLY A 242 40.81 -15.80 -16.07
CA GLY A 242 40.38 -15.26 -17.36
C GLY A 242 39.55 -16.24 -18.20
N ASP A 243 38.90 -17.21 -17.56
CA ASP A 243 38.11 -18.26 -18.21
C ASP A 243 36.66 -17.82 -18.37
N PHE A 244 36.43 -16.99 -19.40
CA PHE A 244 35.12 -16.43 -19.72
C PHE A 244 34.06 -17.48 -20.05
N ASP A 245 34.46 -18.60 -20.66
CA ASP A 245 33.52 -19.63 -21.10
C ASP A 245 33.00 -20.43 -19.89
N LYS A 246 33.88 -20.78 -18.94
CA LYS A 246 33.44 -21.36 -17.66
C LYS A 246 32.69 -20.38 -16.76
N ALA A 247 32.98 -19.08 -16.85
CA ALA A 247 32.21 -18.06 -16.12
C ALA A 247 30.78 -17.95 -16.67
N GLU A 248 30.60 -18.03 -18.00
CA GLU A 248 29.28 -18.05 -18.63
C GLU A 248 28.49 -19.31 -18.25
N GLU A 249 29.11 -20.49 -18.30
CA GLU A 249 28.50 -21.75 -17.87
C GLU A 249 28.09 -21.70 -16.40
N PHE A 250 28.95 -21.19 -15.52
CA PHE A 250 28.66 -21.00 -14.10
C PHE A 250 27.42 -20.14 -13.86
N MET A 251 27.33 -19.01 -14.54
CA MET A 251 26.18 -18.11 -14.45
C MET A 251 24.90 -18.77 -14.97
N SER A 252 24.98 -19.56 -16.04
CA SER A 252 23.84 -20.33 -16.54
C SER A 252 23.32 -21.29 -15.47
N ASN A 253 24.20 -22.10 -14.89
CA ASN A 253 23.83 -23.07 -13.85
C ASN A 253 23.21 -22.37 -12.63
N CYS A 254 23.82 -21.28 -12.18
CA CYS A 254 23.30 -20.48 -11.05
C CYS A 254 21.87 -19.97 -11.30
N ILE A 255 21.58 -19.51 -12.52
CA ILE A 255 20.26 -18.99 -12.89
C ILE A 255 19.25 -20.13 -13.06
N ASP A 256 19.66 -21.25 -13.64
CA ASP A 256 18.81 -22.43 -13.82
C ASP A 256 18.43 -23.06 -12.48
N GLU A 257 19.34 -23.06 -11.51
CA GLU A 257 19.12 -23.46 -10.11
C GLU A 257 18.26 -22.47 -9.31
N GLY A 258 17.95 -21.28 -9.88
CA GLY A 258 17.04 -20.31 -9.26
C GLY A 258 17.68 -19.34 -8.26
N LEU A 259 19.02 -19.21 -8.23
CA LEU A 259 19.70 -18.28 -7.30
C LEU A 259 19.25 -16.82 -7.45
N VAL A 260 18.70 -16.45 -8.61
CA VAL A 260 18.21 -15.09 -8.90
C VAL A 260 16.70 -14.92 -8.73
N ASP A 261 15.95 -15.96 -8.38
CA ASP A 261 14.47 -15.92 -8.34
C ASP A 261 13.95 -14.91 -7.31
N ALA A 262 14.57 -14.87 -6.13
CA ALA A 262 14.22 -13.90 -5.09
C ALA A 262 14.44 -12.46 -5.59
N TYR A 263 15.51 -12.21 -6.36
CA TYR A 263 15.76 -10.92 -6.98
C TYR A 263 14.69 -10.59 -8.04
N LEU A 264 14.38 -11.54 -8.93
CA LEU A 264 13.39 -11.41 -10.00
C LEU A 264 11.98 -11.11 -9.44
N SER A 265 11.59 -11.79 -8.37
CA SER A 265 10.29 -11.60 -7.71
C SER A 265 10.09 -10.19 -7.15
N ARG A 266 11.18 -9.48 -6.83
CA ARG A 266 11.18 -8.12 -6.28
C ARG A 266 11.31 -7.03 -7.34
N GLN A 267 11.53 -7.40 -8.60
CA GLN A 267 11.59 -6.43 -9.69
C GLN A 267 10.20 -5.89 -10.01
N ASP A 268 10.19 -4.67 -10.55
CA ASP A 268 8.97 -4.03 -11.01
C ASP A 268 8.35 -4.76 -12.20
N TYR A 269 7.02 -4.72 -12.28
CA TYR A 269 6.29 -5.22 -13.43
C TYR A 269 6.50 -4.33 -14.66
N LYS A 270 6.73 -4.96 -15.81
CA LYS A 270 6.49 -4.33 -17.12
C LYS A 270 5.03 -4.54 -17.49
N HIS A 271 4.41 -3.51 -18.08
CA HIS A 271 3.02 -3.53 -18.51
C HIS A 271 2.94 -3.54 -20.03
N ILE A 272 1.96 -4.26 -20.58
CA ILE A 272 1.69 -4.27 -22.02
C ILE A 272 0.18 -4.18 -22.22
N TRP A 273 -0.26 -3.10 -22.86
CA TRP A 273 -1.65 -2.92 -23.29
C TRP A 273 -1.83 -3.41 -24.72
N ARG A 274 -2.98 -4.04 -24.97
CA ARG A 274 -3.42 -4.44 -26.32
C ARG A 274 -4.88 -4.12 -26.50
N LEU A 275 -5.21 -3.42 -27.58
CA LEU A 275 -6.59 -3.26 -28.01
C LEU A 275 -7.08 -4.59 -28.59
N GLN A 276 -8.11 -5.17 -27.99
CA GLN A 276 -8.68 -6.44 -28.41
C GLN A 276 -9.77 -6.20 -29.45
N GLN A 277 -9.49 -6.57 -30.70
CA GLN A 277 -10.51 -6.63 -31.74
C GLN A 277 -11.14 -8.03 -31.76
N ALA A 278 -12.43 -8.10 -31.46
CA ALA A 278 -13.18 -9.35 -31.51
C ALA A 278 -13.31 -9.86 -32.97
N GLN A 279 -13.32 -11.17 -33.16
CA GLN A 279 -13.41 -11.80 -34.49
C GLN A 279 -14.86 -11.93 -35.00
N GLY A 280 -15.86 -11.68 -34.14
CA GLY A 280 -17.29 -11.81 -34.48
C GLY A 280 -17.88 -10.58 -35.20
N GLN A 281 -19.07 -10.77 -35.79
CA GLN A 281 -19.81 -9.69 -36.47
C GLN A 281 -20.53 -8.74 -35.50
N THR A 282 -20.75 -9.16 -34.26
CA THR A 282 -21.52 -8.42 -33.25
C THR A 282 -20.67 -8.17 -32.02
N GLN A 283 -20.79 -6.99 -31.43
CA GLN A 283 -20.11 -6.62 -30.19
C GLN A 283 -21.02 -5.70 -29.36
N PRO A 284 -20.80 -5.61 -28.03
CA PRO A 284 -21.54 -4.68 -27.19
C PRO A 284 -21.27 -3.23 -27.63
N GLY A 285 -22.33 -2.42 -27.73
CA GLY A 285 -22.20 -0.99 -28.01
C GLY A 285 -21.60 -0.17 -26.86
N ASN A 286 -21.38 1.12 -27.11
CA ASN A 286 -20.79 2.07 -26.19
C ASN A 286 -21.59 2.23 -24.89
N ARG A 287 -20.91 2.16 -23.74
CA ARG A 287 -21.58 2.19 -22.43
C ARG A 287 -20.67 2.56 -21.28
N GLY A 288 -21.25 3.09 -20.20
CA GLY A 288 -20.60 3.30 -18.91
C GLY A 288 -21.51 2.84 -17.76
N GLY A 289 -20.93 2.51 -16.60
CA GLY A 289 -21.69 2.03 -15.43
C GLY A 289 -22.26 0.62 -15.60
N HIS A 290 -21.88 -0.09 -16.66
CA HIS A 290 -22.11 -1.53 -16.87
C HIS A 290 -21.25 -2.34 -15.90
N GLN A 291 -21.48 -3.64 -15.80
CA GLN A 291 -20.65 -4.56 -15.02
C GLN A 291 -20.06 -5.67 -15.89
N LEU A 292 -18.86 -6.11 -15.51
CA LEU A 292 -18.17 -7.27 -16.06
C LEU A 292 -17.94 -8.28 -14.93
N VAL A 293 -18.06 -9.57 -15.23
CA VAL A 293 -17.63 -10.67 -14.34
C VAL A 293 -16.97 -11.76 -15.15
N VAL A 294 -15.99 -12.45 -14.56
CA VAL A 294 -15.19 -13.49 -15.24
C VAL A 294 -15.57 -14.86 -14.70
N ASP A 295 -15.88 -15.80 -15.60
CA ASP A 295 -15.85 -17.23 -15.33
C ASP A 295 -14.49 -17.76 -15.78
N ALA A 296 -13.55 -17.83 -14.85
CA ALA A 296 -12.16 -18.18 -15.12
C ALA A 296 -12.03 -19.64 -15.61
N GLU A 297 -12.90 -20.55 -15.14
CA GLU A 297 -12.89 -21.95 -15.53
C GLU A 297 -13.33 -22.13 -16.99
N LYS A 298 -14.43 -21.48 -17.39
CA LYS A 298 -14.91 -21.55 -18.78
C LYS A 298 -14.25 -20.55 -19.72
N ARG A 299 -13.35 -19.68 -19.22
CA ARG A 299 -12.70 -18.62 -20.00
C ARG A 299 -13.74 -17.66 -20.61
N LEU A 300 -14.75 -17.26 -19.83
CA LEU A 300 -15.82 -16.37 -20.28
C LEU A 300 -15.84 -15.05 -19.50
N ILE A 301 -16.22 -13.96 -20.16
CA ILE A 301 -16.49 -12.67 -19.52
C ILE A 301 -17.92 -12.26 -19.82
N TYR A 302 -18.74 -12.11 -18.79
CA TYR A 302 -20.12 -11.64 -18.93
C TYR A 302 -20.18 -10.13 -18.78
N LEU A 303 -20.97 -9.47 -19.62
CA LEU A 303 -21.26 -8.04 -19.59
C LEU A 303 -22.75 -7.81 -19.48
N TYR A 304 -23.17 -6.92 -18.58
CA TYR A 304 -24.59 -6.55 -18.46
C TYR A 304 -24.81 -5.05 -18.34
N GLY A 305 -25.85 -4.58 -19.06
CA GLY A 305 -26.47 -3.28 -18.88
C GLY A 305 -25.50 -2.11 -19.03
N GLY A 306 -25.67 -1.10 -18.17
CA GLY A 306 -24.96 0.18 -18.24
C GLY A 306 -25.81 1.26 -18.88
N TRP A 307 -25.17 2.36 -19.26
CA TRP A 307 -25.80 3.53 -19.87
C TRP A 307 -25.02 3.98 -21.10
N ASP A 308 -25.69 4.17 -22.22
CA ASP A 308 -25.07 4.36 -23.54
C ASP A 308 -24.72 5.81 -23.89
N GLY A 309 -25.27 6.79 -23.18
CA GLY A 309 -25.28 8.19 -23.64
C GLY A 309 -26.65 8.85 -23.51
N PHE A 310 -27.68 8.03 -23.52
CA PHE A 310 -29.06 8.44 -23.65
C PHE A 310 -29.98 7.64 -22.72
N GLN A 311 -29.78 6.33 -22.62
CA GLN A 311 -30.63 5.43 -21.85
C GLN A 311 -29.84 4.34 -21.11
N ASP A 312 -30.45 3.81 -20.06
CA ASP A 312 -29.98 2.58 -19.42
C ASP A 312 -30.25 1.37 -20.32
N LEU A 313 -29.41 0.35 -20.20
CA LEU A 313 -29.45 -0.88 -20.98
C LEU A 313 -29.77 -2.10 -20.08
N SER A 314 -30.35 -3.14 -20.68
CA SER A 314 -30.66 -4.44 -20.04
C SER A 314 -30.18 -5.64 -20.86
N ASP A 315 -29.27 -5.40 -21.81
CA ASP A 315 -28.67 -6.44 -22.63
C ASP A 315 -27.61 -7.23 -21.84
N LEU A 316 -27.54 -8.54 -22.11
CA LEU A 316 -26.57 -9.47 -21.56
C LEU A 316 -25.70 -10.02 -22.70
N TRP A 317 -24.39 -9.89 -22.54
CA TRP A 317 -23.40 -10.38 -23.48
C TRP A 317 -22.43 -11.33 -22.78
N VAL A 318 -21.82 -12.21 -23.56
CA VAL A 318 -20.68 -13.01 -23.14
C VAL A 318 -19.57 -12.90 -24.17
N PHE A 319 -18.35 -12.71 -23.69
CA PHE A 319 -17.12 -12.82 -24.47
C PHE A 319 -16.45 -14.14 -24.15
N GLU A 320 -16.20 -14.94 -25.16
CA GLU A 320 -15.41 -16.15 -25.03
C GLU A 320 -13.93 -15.83 -25.33
N ILE A 321 -13.08 -15.97 -24.30
CA ILE A 321 -11.67 -15.55 -24.36
C ILE A 321 -10.88 -16.41 -25.36
N THR A 322 -11.19 -17.70 -25.44
CA THR A 322 -10.50 -18.67 -26.31
C THR A 322 -10.78 -18.42 -27.80
N THR A 323 -12.02 -18.09 -28.15
CA THR A 323 -12.44 -17.83 -29.53
C THR A 323 -12.39 -16.36 -29.91
N ASN A 324 -12.19 -15.46 -28.94
CA ASN A 324 -12.18 -14.02 -29.13
C ASN A 324 -13.47 -13.49 -29.79
N CYS A 325 -14.61 -14.00 -29.33
CA CYS A 325 -15.92 -13.69 -29.90
C CYS A 325 -16.90 -13.19 -28.82
N TRP A 326 -17.62 -12.12 -29.15
CA TRP A 326 -18.78 -11.67 -28.38
C TRP A 326 -20.05 -12.35 -28.89
N THR A 327 -20.91 -12.77 -27.97
CA THR A 327 -22.25 -13.29 -28.25
C THR A 327 -23.26 -12.54 -27.39
N GLN A 328 -24.33 -12.03 -28.02
CA GLN A 328 -25.45 -11.47 -27.28
C GLN A 328 -26.34 -12.61 -26.78
N LEU A 329 -26.44 -12.77 -25.47
CA LEU A 329 -27.30 -13.78 -24.84
C LEU A 329 -28.75 -13.27 -24.72
N CYS A 330 -28.91 -11.96 -24.47
CA CYS A 330 -30.21 -11.33 -24.36
C CYS A 330 -30.13 -9.85 -24.76
N ALA A 331 -31.13 -9.36 -25.51
CA ALA A 331 -31.24 -7.94 -25.85
C ALA A 331 -32.00 -7.13 -24.78
N HIS A 332 -33.00 -7.75 -24.15
CA HIS A 332 -33.93 -7.10 -23.20
C HIS A 332 -34.27 -8.08 -22.08
N SER A 333 -33.48 -8.10 -21.01
CA SER A 333 -33.63 -9.09 -19.94
C SER A 333 -34.98 -9.03 -19.22
N GLU A 334 -35.63 -7.86 -19.16
CA GLU A 334 -36.95 -7.68 -18.54
C GLU A 334 -38.06 -8.50 -19.22
N GLN A 335 -37.87 -8.87 -20.49
CA GLN A 335 -38.78 -9.77 -21.21
C GLN A 335 -38.61 -11.23 -20.80
N MET A 336 -37.55 -11.55 -20.07
CA MET A 336 -37.14 -12.89 -19.63
C MET A 336 -37.09 -12.99 -18.10
N ASN A 337 -37.97 -12.26 -17.41
CA ASN A 337 -38.00 -12.12 -15.94
C ASN A 337 -36.69 -11.60 -15.31
N GLY A 338 -35.85 -10.96 -16.13
CA GLY A 338 -34.61 -10.34 -15.71
C GLY A 338 -34.79 -8.93 -15.16
N PRO A 339 -33.69 -8.32 -14.72
CA PRO A 339 -33.70 -6.97 -14.16
C PRO A 339 -34.03 -5.92 -15.21
N THR A 340 -34.81 -4.89 -14.87
CA THR A 340 -35.02 -3.73 -15.77
C THR A 340 -33.70 -3.05 -16.16
N PRO A 341 -33.67 -2.26 -17.27
CA PRO A 341 -32.50 -1.48 -17.66
C PRO A 341 -31.87 -0.71 -16.50
N ARG A 342 -30.55 -0.81 -16.36
CA ARG A 342 -29.84 -0.23 -15.21
C ARG A 342 -28.36 0.02 -15.43
N SER A 343 -27.85 1.04 -14.75
CA SER A 343 -26.42 1.37 -14.60
C SER A 343 -26.04 1.56 -13.13
N CYS A 344 -24.73 1.55 -12.84
CA CYS A 344 -24.15 1.68 -11.49
C CYS A 344 -24.63 0.62 -10.48
N HIS A 345 -25.15 -0.50 -10.99
CA HIS A 345 -25.41 -1.74 -10.26
C HIS A 345 -24.09 -2.51 -10.06
N LYS A 346 -24.09 -3.62 -9.33
CA LYS A 346 -22.94 -4.53 -9.21
C LYS A 346 -23.33 -5.96 -9.55
N MET A 347 -22.36 -6.70 -10.09
CA MET A 347 -22.47 -8.13 -10.36
C MET A 347 -21.31 -8.87 -9.70
N ILE A 348 -21.56 -10.11 -9.29
CA ILE A 348 -20.51 -11.03 -8.89
C ILE A 348 -20.81 -12.43 -9.45
N PHE A 349 -19.79 -13.10 -9.97
CA PHE A 349 -19.89 -14.48 -10.42
C PHE A 349 -19.54 -15.43 -9.28
N ASP A 350 -20.37 -16.44 -9.11
CA ASP A 350 -20.15 -17.51 -8.15
C ASP A 350 -19.62 -18.75 -8.87
N PRO A 351 -18.32 -19.08 -8.69
CA PRO A 351 -17.70 -20.18 -9.41
C PRO A 351 -18.23 -21.55 -8.97
N VAL A 352 -18.87 -21.67 -7.79
CA VAL A 352 -19.38 -22.95 -7.29
C VAL A 352 -20.74 -23.27 -7.90
N SER A 353 -21.68 -22.32 -7.93
CA SER A 353 -23.02 -22.56 -8.52
C SER A 353 -23.13 -22.17 -9.99
N LYS A 354 -22.10 -21.52 -10.56
CA LYS A 354 -22.11 -20.99 -11.94
C LYS A 354 -23.25 -19.99 -12.15
N ASN A 355 -23.45 -19.12 -11.16
CA ASN A 355 -24.51 -18.12 -11.17
C ASN A 355 -23.90 -16.73 -11.07
N ILE A 356 -24.61 -15.74 -11.63
CA ILE A 356 -24.27 -14.33 -11.47
C ILE A 356 -25.32 -13.70 -10.57
N PHE A 357 -24.89 -13.04 -9.50
CA PHE A 357 -25.76 -12.26 -8.63
C PHE A 357 -25.66 -10.78 -8.96
N MET A 358 -26.77 -10.06 -8.88
CA MET A 358 -26.84 -8.65 -9.25
C MET A 358 -27.68 -7.84 -8.27
N LEU A 359 -27.14 -6.69 -7.85
CA LEU A 359 -27.78 -5.79 -6.90
C LEU A 359 -27.60 -4.32 -7.32
N GLY A 360 -28.62 -3.52 -7.00
CA GLY A 360 -28.56 -2.05 -7.04
C GLY A 360 -28.78 -1.47 -8.43
N ARG A 361 -28.85 -0.13 -8.48
CA ARG A 361 -28.96 0.71 -9.68
C ARG A 361 -28.95 2.18 -9.30
N TYR A 362 -28.44 3.02 -10.20
CA TYR A 362 -28.64 4.46 -10.13
C TYR A 362 -29.94 4.88 -10.84
N LEU A 363 -30.59 5.92 -10.33
CA LEU A 363 -31.66 6.63 -11.04
C LEU A 363 -31.48 8.13 -10.91
N ASP A 364 -31.63 8.84 -12.01
CA ASP A 364 -31.61 10.29 -12.01
C ASP A 364 -32.82 10.89 -11.28
N ASN A 365 -32.65 12.04 -10.62
CA ASN A 365 -33.73 12.71 -9.90
C ASN A 365 -34.94 13.06 -10.78
N SER A 366 -34.73 13.31 -12.08
CA SER A 366 -35.80 13.63 -13.03
C SER A 366 -36.78 12.47 -13.23
N ILE A 367 -36.31 11.23 -13.14
CA ILE A 367 -37.10 10.00 -13.36
C ILE A 367 -37.52 9.30 -12.06
N ARG A 368 -37.09 9.79 -10.89
CA ARG A 368 -37.54 9.27 -9.59
C ARG A 368 -38.99 9.65 -9.32
N THR A 369 -39.81 8.65 -8.98
CA THR A 369 -41.19 8.86 -8.54
C THR A 369 -41.24 9.31 -7.07
N LYS A 370 -42.44 9.67 -6.60
CA LYS A 370 -42.69 9.93 -5.16
C LYS A 370 -42.75 8.63 -4.34
N GLU A 371 -42.84 7.49 -5.01
CA GLU A 371 -43.00 6.18 -4.38
C GLU A 371 -41.65 5.64 -3.90
N TYR A 372 -41.75 4.72 -2.95
CA TYR A 372 -40.61 3.96 -2.46
C TYR A 372 -39.98 3.15 -3.60
N ILE A 373 -38.66 3.23 -3.74
CA ILE A 373 -37.92 2.55 -4.81
C ILE A 373 -37.29 1.29 -4.21
N LYS A 374 -37.75 0.14 -4.70
CA LYS A 374 -37.37 -1.17 -4.16
C LYS A 374 -35.92 -1.54 -4.48
N SER A 375 -35.30 -2.29 -3.58
CA SER A 375 -33.96 -2.85 -3.76
C SER A 375 -34.06 -4.29 -4.26
N ASP A 376 -34.30 -4.45 -5.56
CA ASP A 376 -34.42 -5.75 -6.19
C ASP A 376 -33.07 -6.51 -6.22
N PHE A 377 -33.12 -7.84 -6.04
CA PHE A 377 -31.94 -8.71 -6.07
C PHE A 377 -32.16 -9.89 -7.00
N TYR A 378 -31.25 -10.06 -7.96
CA TYR A 378 -31.40 -11.01 -9.06
C TYR A 378 -30.26 -12.02 -9.10
N LEU A 379 -30.57 -13.17 -9.69
CA LEU A 379 -29.65 -14.22 -10.09
C LEU A 379 -29.85 -14.55 -11.56
N TYR A 380 -28.75 -14.78 -12.27
CA TYR A 380 -28.74 -15.40 -13.59
C TYR A 380 -28.02 -16.74 -13.51
N ASP A 381 -28.70 -17.83 -13.87
CA ASP A 381 -28.07 -19.16 -13.99
C ASP A 381 -27.41 -19.26 -15.38
N THR A 382 -26.07 -19.34 -15.42
CA THR A 382 -25.34 -19.33 -16.68
C THR A 382 -25.42 -20.65 -17.44
N ARG A 383 -25.87 -21.73 -16.80
CA ARG A 383 -26.06 -23.04 -17.42
C ARG A 383 -27.45 -23.16 -18.03
N ALA A 384 -28.47 -22.67 -17.32
CA ALA A 384 -29.84 -22.67 -17.80
C ALA A 384 -30.16 -21.47 -18.71
N GLY A 385 -29.40 -20.38 -18.60
CA GLY A 385 -29.63 -19.15 -19.35
C GLY A 385 -30.86 -18.38 -18.88
N THR A 386 -31.24 -18.50 -17.60
CA THR A 386 -32.49 -17.95 -17.05
C THR A 386 -32.25 -17.00 -15.88
N TRP A 387 -33.14 -16.03 -15.73
CA TRP A 387 -33.15 -15.09 -14.61
C TRP A 387 -34.10 -15.55 -13.51
N LEU A 388 -33.71 -15.28 -12.26
CA LEU A 388 -34.53 -15.43 -11.07
C LEU A 388 -34.44 -14.16 -10.24
N GLN A 389 -35.59 -13.56 -9.92
CA GLN A 389 -35.66 -12.53 -8.89
C GLN A 389 -35.65 -13.22 -7.52
N ILE A 390 -34.53 -13.13 -6.81
CA ILE A 390 -34.37 -13.71 -5.47
C ILE A 390 -35.25 -12.96 -4.46
N CYS A 391 -35.24 -11.63 -4.56
CA CYS A 391 -35.96 -10.76 -3.67
C CYS A 391 -36.46 -9.52 -4.41
N ASP A 392 -37.70 -9.13 -4.12
CA ASP A 392 -38.31 -7.91 -4.65
C ASP A 392 -37.78 -6.64 -3.97
N ASP A 393 -37.51 -6.71 -2.67
CA ASP A 393 -36.88 -5.63 -1.91
C ASP A 393 -36.04 -6.16 -0.75
N THR A 394 -34.71 -6.10 -0.90
CA THR A 394 -33.77 -6.57 0.11
C THR A 394 -33.92 -5.85 1.45
N SER A 395 -34.41 -4.61 1.47
CA SER A 395 -34.58 -3.87 2.72
C SER A 395 -35.67 -4.43 3.64
N GLN A 396 -36.63 -5.17 3.08
CA GLN A 396 -37.68 -5.85 3.85
C GLN A 396 -37.22 -7.18 4.46
N VAL A 397 -36.04 -7.67 4.06
CA VAL A 397 -35.48 -8.95 4.50
C VAL A 397 -34.09 -8.78 5.12
N SER A 398 -33.89 -7.67 5.85
CA SER A 398 -32.64 -7.32 6.54
C SER A 398 -31.41 -7.10 5.64
N GLY A 399 -31.63 -6.98 4.34
CA GLY A 399 -30.61 -6.61 3.37
C GLY A 399 -30.51 -5.08 3.20
N PRO A 400 -29.63 -4.63 2.30
CA PRO A 400 -29.44 -3.20 2.05
C PRO A 400 -30.69 -2.58 1.39
N GLN A 401 -30.85 -1.27 1.56
CA GLN A 401 -31.75 -0.48 0.72
C GLN A 401 -31.17 -0.32 -0.69
N LEU A 402 -31.94 0.28 -1.60
CA LEU A 402 -31.50 0.44 -2.98
C LEU A 402 -30.26 1.33 -3.03
N VAL A 403 -29.16 0.76 -3.48
CA VAL A 403 -27.84 1.40 -3.51
C VAL A 403 -27.24 1.48 -4.90
N TYR A 404 -26.39 2.48 -5.09
CA TYR A 404 -25.52 2.63 -6.26
C TYR A 404 -24.10 3.04 -5.84
N ASP A 405 -23.12 2.80 -6.71
CA ASP A 405 -21.68 2.98 -6.44
C ASP A 405 -21.18 2.20 -5.19
N HIS A 406 -21.90 1.15 -4.80
CA HIS A 406 -21.48 0.16 -3.82
C HIS A 406 -20.51 -0.85 -4.47
N GLN A 407 -19.89 -1.71 -3.67
CA GLN A 407 -19.09 -2.83 -4.18
C GLN A 407 -19.65 -4.17 -3.70
N MET A 408 -19.39 -5.22 -4.47
CA MET A 408 -19.74 -6.60 -4.13
C MET A 408 -18.50 -7.50 -4.26
N CYS A 409 -18.34 -8.43 -3.32
CA CYS A 409 -17.35 -9.51 -3.39
C CYS A 409 -17.99 -10.81 -2.93
N ILE A 410 -17.40 -11.95 -3.32
CA ILE A 410 -17.87 -13.27 -2.91
C ILE A 410 -16.76 -14.06 -2.23
N ASP A 411 -17.15 -14.76 -1.18
CA ASP A 411 -16.44 -15.85 -0.57
C ASP A 411 -17.08 -17.16 -1.05
N ALA A 412 -16.51 -17.71 -2.12
CA ALA A 412 -17.07 -18.85 -2.82
C ALA A 412 -17.10 -20.12 -1.95
N GLU A 413 -16.11 -20.28 -1.06
CA GLU A 413 -16.01 -21.43 -0.16
C GLU A 413 -17.16 -21.46 0.85
N LYS A 414 -17.46 -20.32 1.49
CA LYS A 414 -18.57 -20.23 2.46
C LYS A 414 -19.89 -19.80 1.85
N ARG A 415 -19.95 -19.62 0.53
CA ARG A 415 -21.18 -19.21 -0.18
C ARG A 415 -21.74 -17.89 0.37
N MET A 416 -20.85 -16.93 0.66
CA MET A 416 -21.20 -15.62 1.22
C MET A 416 -20.91 -14.50 0.23
N ILE A 417 -21.86 -13.60 0.01
CA ILE A 417 -21.67 -12.36 -0.76
C ILE A 417 -21.57 -11.20 0.21
N TYR A 418 -20.57 -10.35 0.06
CA TYR A 418 -20.41 -9.13 0.83
C TYR A 418 -20.74 -7.91 -0.02
N VAL A 419 -21.52 -6.99 0.54
CA VAL A 419 -21.96 -5.75 -0.11
C VAL A 419 -21.58 -4.57 0.76
N PHE A 420 -20.81 -3.62 0.23
CA PHE A 420 -20.32 -2.49 1.03
C PHE A 420 -20.53 -1.13 0.37
N GLY A 421 -20.92 -0.17 1.20
CA GLY A 421 -20.92 1.25 0.87
C GLY A 421 -21.95 1.60 -0.18
N GLY A 422 -21.65 2.62 -0.98
CA GLY A 422 -22.63 3.18 -1.91
C GLY A 422 -23.57 4.18 -1.25
N LYS A 423 -24.27 4.95 -2.08
CA LYS A 423 -25.33 5.88 -1.65
C LYS A 423 -26.67 5.17 -1.68
N VAL A 424 -27.47 5.42 -0.65
CA VAL A 424 -28.86 4.98 -0.60
C VAL A 424 -29.69 5.90 -1.49
N LEU A 425 -30.53 5.29 -2.34
CA LEU A 425 -31.42 6.01 -3.23
C LEU A 425 -32.73 6.34 -2.52
N THR A 426 -32.93 7.61 -2.16
CA THR A 426 -34.16 8.07 -1.51
C THR A 426 -35.24 8.53 -2.51
N PRO A 427 -36.54 8.37 -2.19
CA PRO A 427 -37.64 8.92 -2.98
C PRO A 427 -37.57 10.44 -3.13
N ARG A 428 -38.21 10.98 -4.17
CA ARG A 428 -38.18 12.42 -4.46
C ARG A 428 -38.83 13.26 -3.36
N SER A 429 -39.85 12.73 -2.68
CA SER A 429 -40.54 13.40 -1.57
C SER A 429 -39.59 13.75 -0.41
N VAL A 430 -38.73 12.82 -0.02
CA VAL A 430 -37.76 13.02 1.08
C VAL A 430 -36.69 14.04 0.68
N SER A 431 -36.22 13.98 -0.57
CA SER A 431 -35.19 14.89 -1.08
C SER A 431 -35.61 16.36 -1.19
N ALA A 432 -36.91 16.66 -1.22
CA ALA A 432 -37.46 18.01 -1.38
C ALA A 432 -37.78 18.71 -0.05
N CYS A 433 -37.91 17.96 1.05
CA CYS A 433 -38.47 18.45 2.31
C CYS A 433 -37.43 18.78 3.39
N THR A 434 -36.16 18.45 3.17
CA THR A 434 -35.10 18.64 4.17
C THR A 434 -33.79 19.05 3.50
N SER A 435 -32.96 19.77 4.26
CA SER A 435 -31.51 19.83 4.05
C SER A 435 -30.87 18.46 4.37
N SER A 436 -31.43 17.33 3.93
CA SER A 436 -31.01 16.00 4.36
C SER A 436 -29.60 15.70 3.89
N GLU A 437 -28.75 15.32 4.85
CA GLU A 437 -27.47 14.71 4.57
C GLU A 437 -27.66 13.48 3.67
N THR A 438 -26.69 13.24 2.78
CA THR A 438 -26.72 12.06 1.91
C THR A 438 -26.55 10.79 2.73
N GLU A 439 -27.51 9.85 2.60
CA GLU A 439 -27.44 8.55 3.27
C GLU A 439 -26.53 7.55 2.53
N TYR A 440 -25.80 6.76 3.29
CA TYR A 440 -24.90 5.72 2.80
C TYR A 440 -25.23 4.36 3.42
N SER A 441 -25.04 3.29 2.66
CA SER A 441 -25.27 1.93 3.14
C SER A 441 -24.08 1.38 3.90
N GLY A 442 -24.29 0.38 4.77
CA GLY A 442 -23.25 -0.28 5.57
C GLY A 442 -22.51 -1.41 4.85
N LEU A 443 -21.92 -2.33 5.64
CA LEU A 443 -21.44 -3.64 5.19
C LEU A 443 -22.49 -4.70 5.50
N PHE A 444 -22.94 -5.40 4.47
CA PHE A 444 -23.88 -6.52 4.56
C PHE A 444 -23.22 -7.79 4.07
N SER A 445 -23.67 -8.92 4.60
CA SER A 445 -23.39 -10.24 4.06
C SER A 445 -24.69 -10.96 3.68
N TYR A 446 -24.66 -11.70 2.58
CA TYR A 446 -25.75 -12.55 2.11
C TYR A 446 -25.26 -13.99 2.02
N HIS A 447 -25.91 -14.89 2.77
CA HIS A 447 -25.62 -16.31 2.71
C HIS A 447 -26.49 -16.96 1.64
N ILE A 448 -25.84 -17.47 0.59
CA ILE A 448 -26.53 -17.94 -0.61
C ILE A 448 -27.40 -19.16 -0.32
N ALA A 449 -26.92 -20.09 0.52
CA ALA A 449 -27.61 -21.36 0.76
C ALA A 449 -28.92 -21.19 1.55
N THR A 450 -28.97 -20.23 2.48
CA THR A 450 -30.16 -19.98 3.32
C THR A 450 -31.00 -18.80 2.82
N ASN A 451 -30.54 -18.05 1.81
CA ASN A 451 -31.18 -16.83 1.33
C ASN A 451 -31.40 -15.79 2.45
N THR A 452 -30.36 -15.55 3.26
CA THR A 452 -30.44 -14.66 4.42
C THR A 452 -29.43 -13.53 4.35
N TRP A 453 -29.90 -12.31 4.58
CA TRP A 453 -29.06 -11.14 4.77
C TRP A 453 -28.70 -10.93 6.24
N THR A 454 -27.54 -10.34 6.47
CA THR A 454 -27.08 -9.91 7.79
C THR A 454 -26.31 -8.60 7.65
N GLN A 455 -26.65 -7.60 8.46
CA GLN A 455 -25.89 -6.36 8.53
C GLN A 455 -24.71 -6.55 9.48
N LEU A 456 -23.49 -6.44 8.95
CA LEU A 456 -22.26 -6.64 9.71
C LEU A 456 -21.75 -5.33 10.31
N LEU A 457 -21.73 -4.26 9.52
CA LEU A 457 -21.30 -2.93 9.96
C LEU A 457 -22.32 -1.89 9.49
N VAL A 458 -22.72 -0.98 10.36
CA VAL A 458 -23.54 0.18 9.99
C VAL A 458 -22.66 1.31 9.43
N ASP A 459 -23.24 2.26 8.70
CA ASP A 459 -22.53 3.50 8.39
C ASP A 459 -22.22 4.28 9.68
N CYS A 460 -21.07 4.93 9.77
CA CYS A 460 -20.68 5.66 10.99
C CYS A 460 -21.57 6.87 11.32
N HIS A 461 -22.41 7.36 10.39
CA HIS A 461 -23.42 8.40 10.67
C HIS A 461 -24.82 7.79 10.90
N HIS A 462 -24.96 6.47 10.86
CA HIS A 462 -26.22 5.82 11.19
C HIS A 462 -26.56 6.04 12.69
N PRO A 463 -27.82 6.29 13.07
CA PRO A 463 -28.18 6.57 14.46
C PRO A 463 -27.71 5.50 15.47
N SER A 464 -27.72 4.23 15.06
CA SER A 464 -27.28 3.11 15.91
C SER A 464 -25.75 2.98 16.04
N ALA A 465 -24.95 3.71 15.26
CA ALA A 465 -23.48 3.63 15.33
C ALA A 465 -22.91 4.11 16.68
N SER A 466 -23.71 4.84 17.46
CA SER A 466 -23.38 5.29 18.82
C SER A 466 -23.56 4.22 19.89
N LEU A 467 -24.22 3.10 19.57
CA LEU A 467 -24.50 2.02 20.52
C LEU A 467 -23.24 1.15 20.73
N PRO A 468 -22.93 0.72 21.98
CA PRO A 468 -21.68 0.01 22.29
C PRO A 468 -21.46 -1.29 21.51
N ASP A 469 -22.54 -2.01 21.21
CA ASP A 469 -22.50 -3.33 20.56
C ASP A 469 -22.67 -3.25 19.04
N VAL A 470 -22.72 -2.04 18.48
CA VAL A 470 -22.92 -1.84 17.04
C VAL A 470 -21.61 -1.44 16.40
N MET A 471 -21.06 -2.35 15.60
CA MET A 471 -19.89 -2.04 14.80
C MET A 471 -20.26 -1.11 13.64
N SER A 472 -19.40 -0.12 13.38
CA SER A 472 -19.61 0.85 12.31
C SER A 472 -18.37 1.08 11.47
N VAL A 473 -18.59 1.54 10.24
CA VAL A 473 -17.54 1.89 9.29
C VAL A 473 -17.98 3.11 8.51
N LYS A 474 -17.03 3.95 8.11
CA LYS A 474 -17.34 5.14 7.31
C LYS A 474 -17.72 4.74 5.90
N SER A 475 -18.98 4.75 5.53
CA SER A 475 -19.37 4.35 4.18
C SER A 475 -19.02 5.41 3.14
N ARG A 476 -18.87 4.95 1.90
CA ARG A 476 -18.24 5.72 0.82
C ARG A 476 -18.71 5.21 -0.54
N ILE A 477 -18.69 6.07 -1.55
CA ILE A 477 -18.87 5.71 -2.96
C ILE A 477 -17.51 5.61 -3.64
N THR A 478 -17.50 5.05 -4.87
CA THR A 478 -16.33 5.07 -5.78
C THR A 478 -15.05 4.43 -5.23
N HIS A 479 -15.14 3.74 -4.10
CA HIS A 479 -14.07 2.97 -3.48
C HIS A 479 -13.86 1.65 -4.22
N CYS A 480 -12.71 1.06 -3.98
CA CYS A 480 -12.41 -0.31 -4.35
C CYS A 480 -12.72 -1.26 -3.20
N MET A 481 -13.20 -2.45 -3.52
CA MET A 481 -13.31 -3.56 -2.58
C MET A 481 -12.92 -4.85 -3.30
N VAL A 482 -12.06 -5.64 -2.68
CA VAL A 482 -11.68 -6.99 -3.13
C VAL A 482 -11.69 -7.96 -1.94
N PHE A 483 -11.92 -9.24 -2.21
CA PHE A 483 -11.90 -10.29 -1.18
C PHE A 483 -10.75 -11.25 -1.43
N HIS A 484 -9.96 -11.53 -0.39
CA HIS A 484 -8.89 -12.50 -0.45
C HIS A 484 -9.37 -13.88 -0.02
N ASN A 485 -9.48 -14.82 -0.95
CA ASN A 485 -10.09 -16.14 -0.69
C ASN A 485 -9.35 -16.95 0.37
N LYS A 486 -8.01 -17.03 0.33
CA LYS A 486 -7.24 -17.84 1.31
C LYS A 486 -7.20 -17.24 2.72
N LYS A 487 -7.03 -15.92 2.82
CA LYS A 487 -6.95 -15.17 4.08
C LYS A 487 -8.32 -14.75 4.62
N ARG A 488 -9.39 -14.94 3.85
CA ARG A 488 -10.79 -14.61 4.16
C ARG A 488 -10.95 -13.17 4.66
N LYS A 489 -10.39 -12.22 3.92
CA LYS A 489 -10.33 -10.79 4.28
C LYS A 489 -10.89 -9.92 3.17
N LEU A 490 -11.71 -8.93 3.54
CA LEU A 490 -12.10 -7.82 2.67
C LEU A 490 -11.05 -6.72 2.75
N TYR A 491 -10.67 -6.18 1.60
CA TYR A 491 -9.77 -5.04 1.48
C TYR A 491 -10.51 -3.91 0.78
N ILE A 492 -10.62 -2.76 1.44
CA ILE A 492 -11.37 -1.60 0.97
C ILE A 492 -10.44 -0.41 0.89
N TYR A 493 -10.29 0.17 -0.29
CA TYR A 493 -9.39 1.31 -0.52
C TYR A 493 -10.10 2.48 -1.18
N GLY A 494 -9.79 3.68 -0.68
CA GLY A 494 -10.12 4.91 -1.38
C GLY A 494 -11.61 5.28 -1.32
N GLY A 495 -12.03 6.06 -2.32
CA GLY A 495 -13.40 6.47 -2.55
C GLY A 495 -13.72 7.85 -2.01
N GLN A 496 -14.98 8.23 -2.12
CA GLN A 496 -15.46 9.56 -1.74
C GLN A 496 -16.65 9.48 -0.79
N ARG A 497 -16.71 10.44 0.12
CA ARG A 497 -17.93 10.72 0.90
C ARG A 497 -18.27 12.20 0.74
N VAL A 498 -19.47 12.45 0.21
CA VAL A 498 -19.95 13.78 -0.17
C VAL A 498 -19.04 14.40 -1.24
N LYS A 499 -18.11 15.28 -0.85
CA LYS A 499 -17.12 15.92 -1.72
C LYS A 499 -15.68 15.75 -1.19
N THR A 500 -15.51 14.85 -0.23
CA THR A 500 -14.23 14.60 0.45
C THR A 500 -13.70 13.25 0.01
N ASP A 501 -12.47 13.24 -0.49
CA ASP A 501 -11.74 12.01 -0.81
C ASP A 501 -11.36 11.28 0.49
N ILE A 502 -11.51 9.96 0.50
CA ILE A 502 -11.16 9.10 1.62
C ILE A 502 -9.92 8.31 1.21
N HIS A 503 -8.83 8.47 1.96
CA HIS A 503 -7.57 7.79 1.69
C HIS A 503 -7.42 6.47 2.47
N GLU A 504 -8.34 6.14 3.37
CA GLU A 504 -8.23 4.97 4.24
C GLU A 504 -8.14 3.68 3.42
N PHE A 505 -7.14 2.86 3.76
CA PHE A 505 -7.04 1.47 3.33
C PHE A 505 -7.45 0.57 4.50
N ILE A 506 -8.58 -0.10 4.39
CA ILE A 506 -9.18 -0.88 5.47
C ILE A 506 -9.13 -2.37 5.12
N CYS A 507 -8.81 -3.19 6.10
CA CYS A 507 -8.96 -4.63 6.07
C CYS A 507 -10.04 -5.05 7.07
N TYR A 508 -10.98 -5.88 6.63
CA TYR A 508 -11.96 -6.52 7.51
C TYR A 508 -11.79 -8.04 7.43
N ASP A 509 -11.44 -8.65 8.55
CA ASP A 509 -11.33 -10.09 8.71
C ASP A 509 -12.72 -10.66 9.01
N VAL A 510 -13.25 -11.48 8.09
CA VAL A 510 -14.66 -11.91 8.18
C VAL A 510 -14.89 -12.99 9.23
N ASP A 511 -13.84 -13.69 9.64
CA ASP A 511 -13.93 -14.78 10.61
C ASP A 511 -13.80 -14.26 12.04
N THR A 512 -12.89 -13.30 12.27
CA THR A 512 -12.67 -12.66 13.58
C THR A 512 -13.48 -11.39 13.79
N GLN A 513 -14.07 -10.85 12.71
CA GLN A 513 -14.80 -9.57 12.67
C GLN A 513 -13.94 -8.36 13.05
N VAL A 514 -12.62 -8.46 12.92
CA VAL A 514 -11.68 -7.36 13.23
C VAL A 514 -11.55 -6.41 12.03
N LEU A 515 -11.65 -5.11 12.30
CA LEU A 515 -11.45 -4.02 11.33
C LEU A 515 -10.10 -3.32 11.58
N GLU A 516 -9.15 -3.45 10.65
CA GLU A 516 -7.82 -2.84 10.70
C GLU A 516 -7.69 -1.76 9.63
N ILE A 517 -7.03 -0.63 9.93
CA ILE A 517 -6.67 0.38 8.91
C ILE A 517 -5.19 0.18 8.57
N LEU A 518 -4.92 -0.29 7.35
CA LEU A 518 -3.58 -0.71 6.90
C LEU A 518 -2.63 0.45 6.62
N ASN A 519 -3.16 1.59 6.17
CA ASN A 519 -2.37 2.81 5.95
C ASN A 519 -2.55 3.84 7.07
N LYS A 520 -3.07 3.42 8.22
CA LYS A 520 -2.71 4.11 9.46
C LYS A 520 -1.21 3.89 9.59
N ASN A 521 -0.45 4.91 9.27
CA ASN A 521 0.77 5.13 10.03
C ASN A 521 0.38 4.93 11.50
N ASP A 522 1.22 4.29 12.30
CA ASP A 522 1.10 4.28 13.77
C ASP A 522 1.00 5.71 14.39
N ASN A 523 0.99 6.76 13.55
CA ASN A 523 0.70 8.16 13.82
C ASN A 523 -0.79 8.50 13.62
N ASN A 524 -1.62 8.03 14.56
CA ASN A 524 -3.05 8.30 14.57
C ASN A 524 -3.34 9.73 15.09
N ASN A 525 -3.86 10.61 14.21
CA ASN A 525 -4.73 11.79 14.45
C ASN A 525 -4.54 12.83 13.36
N ASN A 526 -5.13 12.61 12.18
CA ASN A 526 -5.33 13.67 11.17
C ASN A 526 -6.83 13.71 10.85
N HIS A 527 -7.61 14.29 11.76
CA HIS A 527 -8.93 14.79 11.41
C HIS A 527 -8.77 16.24 10.95
N GLY A 528 -8.99 16.45 9.65
CA GLY A 528 -9.31 17.76 9.09
C GLY A 528 -8.13 18.61 8.62
N VAL A 529 -7.43 18.20 7.56
CA VAL A 529 -6.83 19.18 6.64
C VAL A 529 -6.95 18.65 5.21
N SER A 530 -7.64 19.42 4.35
CA SER A 530 -7.79 19.18 2.92
C SER A 530 -6.49 18.76 2.24
N ALA A 531 -6.39 17.49 1.83
CA ALA A 531 -5.36 16.99 0.94
C ALA A 531 -5.70 17.35 -0.52
N SER A 532 -5.78 18.65 -0.80
CA SER A 532 -5.62 19.19 -2.14
C SER A 532 -4.12 19.37 -2.35
N MET A 533 -3.44 18.34 -2.83
CA MET A 533 -2.22 18.44 -3.65
C MET A 533 -1.89 17.02 -4.10
N CYS A 534 -2.05 16.75 -5.39
CA CYS A 534 -1.40 15.66 -6.10
C CYS A 534 0.13 15.91 -6.06
N ASN A 535 0.76 15.48 -4.97
CA ASN A 535 2.22 15.41 -4.89
C ASN A 535 2.67 13.99 -5.22
N ASP A 536 3.61 13.88 -6.15
CA ASP A 536 4.37 12.69 -6.56
C ASP A 536 5.26 12.10 -5.41
N GLY A 537 4.90 12.35 -4.15
CA GLY A 537 5.64 11.95 -2.95
C GLY A 537 4.89 11.00 -2.02
N THR A 538 3.64 10.64 -2.33
CA THR A 538 2.92 9.54 -1.68
C THR A 538 3.10 8.28 -2.52
N ASN A 539 3.77 7.25 -1.98
CA ASN A 539 3.82 5.92 -2.60
C ASN A 539 2.46 5.23 -2.43
N GLU A 540 1.37 5.80 -2.95
CA GLU A 540 0.03 5.18 -2.96
C GLU A 540 -0.83 5.80 -4.08
N PRO A 541 -1.81 5.04 -4.61
CA PRO A 541 -2.74 5.56 -5.62
C PRO A 541 -3.62 6.68 -5.07
N SER A 542 -3.82 7.74 -5.85
CA SER A 542 -4.75 8.82 -5.48
C SER A 542 -6.17 8.27 -5.34
N PRO A 543 -6.89 8.52 -4.22
CA PRO A 543 -8.23 7.97 -4.00
C PRO A 543 -9.30 8.76 -4.78
N THR A 544 -9.20 8.72 -6.10
CA THR A 544 -10.12 9.40 -7.00
C THR A 544 -11.44 8.62 -7.17
N TYR A 545 -12.40 9.18 -7.90
CA TYR A 545 -13.71 8.56 -8.12
C TYR A 545 -13.73 7.49 -9.23
N THR A 546 -12.59 7.14 -9.79
CA THR A 546 -12.45 6.27 -10.97
C THR A 546 -11.77 4.95 -10.67
N LEU A 547 -11.50 4.67 -9.40
CA LEU A 547 -10.73 3.51 -9.00
C LEU A 547 -11.44 2.21 -9.38
N ARG A 548 -10.64 1.25 -9.85
CA ARG A 548 -11.00 -0.15 -9.95
C ARG A 548 -9.90 -0.98 -9.33
N ALA A 549 -10.27 -2.08 -8.68
CA ALA A 549 -9.32 -2.99 -8.08
C ALA A 549 -9.64 -4.43 -8.45
N THR A 550 -8.57 -5.20 -8.52
CA THR A 550 -8.55 -6.64 -8.71
C THR A 550 -7.54 -7.24 -7.73
N ILE A 551 -7.58 -8.56 -7.51
CA ILE A 551 -6.69 -9.23 -6.58
C ILE A 551 -6.21 -10.55 -7.18
N ASP A 552 -4.93 -10.86 -6.99
CA ASP A 552 -4.37 -12.18 -7.19
C ASP A 552 -4.06 -12.80 -5.82
N CYS A 553 -4.94 -13.70 -5.37
CA CYS A 553 -4.81 -14.38 -4.07
C CYS A 553 -3.64 -15.39 -4.02
N GLU A 554 -3.10 -15.80 -5.18
CA GLU A 554 -1.91 -16.67 -5.22
C GLU A 554 -0.64 -15.85 -5.02
N ARG A 555 -0.62 -14.62 -5.53
CA ARG A 555 0.52 -13.70 -5.42
C ARG A 555 0.46 -12.79 -4.21
N ASP A 556 -0.65 -12.81 -3.47
CA ASP A 556 -0.86 -11.89 -2.35
C ASP A 556 -0.74 -10.41 -2.81
N GLU A 557 -1.27 -10.12 -4.00
CA GLU A 557 -1.16 -8.82 -4.67
C GLU A 557 -2.54 -8.22 -4.97
N ILE A 558 -2.76 -6.97 -4.56
CA ILE A 558 -3.96 -6.18 -4.93
C ILE A 558 -3.55 -5.17 -5.99
N TYR A 559 -4.22 -5.17 -7.13
CA TYR A 559 -3.97 -4.19 -8.19
C TYR A 559 -5.03 -3.09 -8.15
N VAL A 560 -4.61 -1.85 -8.36
CA VAL A 560 -5.50 -0.68 -8.42
C VAL A 560 -5.24 0.12 -9.68
N PHE A 561 -6.26 0.22 -10.52
CA PHE A 561 -6.29 1.12 -11.66
C PHE A 561 -7.00 2.42 -11.30
N SER A 562 -6.29 3.53 -11.40
CA SER A 562 -6.80 4.88 -11.18
C SER A 562 -6.77 5.64 -12.50
N SER A 563 -7.94 6.09 -12.97
CA SER A 563 -8.10 6.68 -14.30
C SER A 563 -8.66 8.11 -14.23
N LEU A 564 -8.47 8.94 -15.26
CA LEU A 564 -8.94 10.33 -15.28
C LEU A 564 -8.55 11.13 -14.01
N CYS A 565 -7.34 10.90 -13.51
CA CYS A 565 -6.83 11.70 -12.40
C CYS A 565 -6.58 13.11 -12.92
N LYS A 566 -7.26 14.11 -12.34
CA LYS A 566 -7.12 15.53 -12.70
C LYS A 566 -6.23 16.20 -11.66
N SER A 567 -5.01 16.56 -12.04
CA SER A 567 -4.16 17.40 -11.19
C SER A 567 -4.89 18.71 -10.90
N LYS A 568 -5.02 19.08 -9.61
CA LYS A 568 -5.55 20.38 -9.18
C LYS A 568 -4.40 21.29 -8.77
N ASP A 569 -3.40 21.46 -9.63
CA ASP A 569 -2.38 22.47 -9.35
C ASP A 569 -2.94 23.86 -9.69
N ARG A 570 -3.03 24.74 -8.68
CA ARG A 570 -3.72 26.05 -8.77
C ARG A 570 -3.07 27.04 -9.74
N ARG A 571 -1.91 26.70 -10.32
CA ARG A 571 -1.12 27.61 -11.17
C ARG A 571 -1.44 27.49 -12.66
N ASP A 572 -2.02 26.38 -13.12
CA ASP A 572 -2.32 26.15 -14.54
C ASP A 572 -3.78 25.70 -14.74
N ILE A 573 -4.71 26.62 -14.52
CA ILE A 573 -6.16 26.41 -14.75
C ILE A 573 -6.47 26.14 -16.24
N GLN A 574 -5.50 26.30 -17.14
CA GLN A 574 -5.65 26.05 -18.58
C GLN A 574 -5.28 24.63 -19.05
N HIS A 575 -4.56 23.84 -18.26
CA HIS A 575 -4.12 22.49 -18.66
C HIS A 575 -4.41 21.45 -17.57
N VAL A 576 -5.65 20.96 -17.52
CA VAL A 576 -5.98 19.79 -16.71
C VAL A 576 -5.50 18.53 -17.44
N GLU A 577 -4.28 18.09 -17.14
CA GLU A 577 -3.77 16.81 -17.63
C GLU A 577 -4.54 15.68 -16.95
N ALA A 578 -5.23 14.88 -17.77
CA ALA A 578 -5.84 13.64 -17.32
C ALA A 578 -4.80 12.53 -17.40
N SER A 579 -4.71 11.68 -16.37
CA SER A 579 -3.79 10.54 -16.38
C SER A 579 -4.44 9.23 -15.99
N ASN A 580 -3.81 8.15 -16.45
CA ASN A 580 -4.00 6.79 -15.96
C ASN A 580 -2.80 6.40 -15.09
N SER A 581 -3.05 5.66 -14.03
CA SER A 581 -1.98 5.04 -13.26
C SER A 581 -2.43 3.67 -12.76
N PHE A 582 -1.48 2.74 -12.70
CA PHE A 582 -1.73 1.38 -12.26
C PHE A 582 -0.74 1.00 -11.18
N TRP A 583 -1.26 0.45 -10.10
CA TRP A 583 -0.55 0.23 -8.85
C TRP A 583 -0.72 -1.20 -8.39
N VAL A 584 0.26 -1.72 -7.67
CA VAL A 584 0.20 -2.99 -6.96
C VAL A 584 0.48 -2.76 -5.48
N TYR A 585 -0.33 -3.36 -4.62
CA TYR A 585 -0.06 -3.50 -3.19
C TYR A 585 0.33 -4.94 -2.90
N SER A 586 1.53 -5.14 -2.40
CA SER A 586 1.99 -6.43 -1.90
C SER A 586 1.50 -6.62 -0.46
N LEU A 587 0.67 -7.63 -0.23
CA LEU A 587 0.16 -7.98 1.10
C LEU A 587 1.27 -8.49 2.02
N ASP A 588 2.29 -9.15 1.45
CA ASP A 588 3.43 -9.68 2.19
C ASP A 588 4.33 -8.56 2.73
N SER A 589 4.69 -7.61 1.86
CA SER A 589 5.58 -6.49 2.23
C SER A 589 4.83 -5.28 2.79
N ARG A 590 3.50 -5.27 2.69
CA ARG A 590 2.60 -4.16 3.04
C ARG A 590 2.97 -2.85 2.34
N LYS A 591 3.38 -2.92 1.07
CA LYS A 591 3.86 -1.76 0.29
C LYS A 591 3.13 -1.64 -1.03
N TRP A 592 2.87 -0.39 -1.40
CA TRP A 592 2.46 0.00 -2.74
C TRP A 592 3.67 0.22 -3.65
N SER A 593 3.52 -0.18 -4.90
CA SER A 593 4.43 0.14 -6.01
C SER A 593 3.61 0.61 -7.21
N ARG A 594 4.07 1.68 -7.88
CA ARG A 594 3.46 2.16 -9.13
C ARG A 594 4.04 1.35 -10.29
N ILE A 595 3.19 0.62 -11.01
CA ILE A 595 3.59 -0.13 -12.20
C ILE A 595 3.81 0.82 -13.37
N TYR A 596 2.85 1.72 -13.61
CA TYR A 596 3.00 2.74 -14.64
C TYR A 596 2.11 3.96 -14.41
N THR A 597 2.44 5.05 -15.11
CA THR A 597 1.61 6.25 -15.26
C THR A 597 1.63 6.68 -16.72
N CYS A 598 0.47 7.06 -17.25
CA CYS A 598 0.31 7.62 -18.59
C CYS A 598 -0.37 8.98 -18.47
N HIS A 599 0.28 10.02 -18.98
CA HIS A 599 -0.26 11.36 -19.08
C HIS A 599 -0.88 11.55 -20.45
N TYR A 600 -2.16 11.94 -20.49
CA TYR A 600 -2.88 12.09 -21.74
C TYR A 600 -2.91 13.55 -22.16
N ASN A 601 -2.19 13.88 -23.25
CA ASN A 601 -2.24 15.19 -23.90
C ASN A 601 -3.15 15.12 -25.16
N PRO A 602 -4.33 15.76 -25.16
CA PRO A 602 -5.23 15.76 -26.32
C PRO A 602 -4.62 16.32 -27.61
N ALA A 603 -3.64 17.24 -27.51
CA ALA A 603 -3.01 17.87 -28.66
C ALA A 603 -2.01 16.94 -29.39
N GLU A 604 -1.33 16.06 -28.67
CA GLU A 604 -0.37 15.10 -29.24
C GLU A 604 -1.06 13.99 -30.04
N MET A 605 -2.21 13.52 -29.56
CA MET A 605 -3.03 12.52 -30.26
C MET A 605 -3.63 13.05 -31.58
N ALA A 606 -3.88 14.36 -31.70
CA ALA A 606 -4.40 14.95 -32.94
C ALA A 606 -3.37 14.93 -34.09
N ASN A 607 -2.07 14.85 -33.75
CA ASN A 607 -0.95 14.78 -34.70
C ASN A 607 -0.58 13.33 -35.08
N LEU A 608 -1.02 12.33 -34.29
CA LEU A 608 -0.77 10.90 -34.51
C LEU A 608 -1.86 10.23 -35.36
N ARG A 609 -2.34 10.88 -36.43
CA ARG A 609 -3.41 10.40 -37.32
C ARG A 609 -3.12 9.08 -38.08
N ALA A 610 -2.03 8.37 -37.76
CA ALA A 610 -1.61 7.17 -38.48
C ALA A 610 -1.48 5.89 -37.63
N ASN A 611 -1.59 5.93 -36.29
CA ASN A 611 -1.37 4.73 -35.46
C ASN A 611 -2.52 4.44 -34.49
N VAL A 612 -2.82 3.14 -34.34
CA VAL A 612 -3.70 2.57 -33.32
C VAL A 612 -3.22 3.06 -31.93
N PRO A 613 -4.12 3.50 -31.03
CA PRO A 613 -3.72 3.91 -29.69
C PRO A 613 -2.97 2.78 -28.98
N LEU A 614 -1.85 3.10 -28.33
CA LEU A 614 -1.01 2.11 -27.64
C LEU A 614 -1.59 1.67 -26.30
N GLU A 615 -2.45 2.49 -25.70
CA GLU A 615 -3.04 2.26 -24.38
C GLU A 615 -4.40 2.96 -24.23
N PRO A 616 -5.26 2.54 -23.28
CA PRO A 616 -6.57 3.16 -23.10
C PRO A 616 -6.45 4.60 -22.60
N CYS A 617 -7.26 5.50 -23.15
CA CYS A 617 -7.35 6.87 -22.65
C CYS A 617 -7.96 6.95 -21.23
N PRO A 618 -7.72 8.03 -20.46
CA PRO A 618 -8.33 8.23 -19.16
C PRO A 618 -9.86 8.33 -19.18
N ARG A 619 -10.54 7.63 -18.27
CA ARG A 619 -12.00 7.44 -18.28
C ARG A 619 -12.58 7.07 -16.90
N TYR A 620 -13.85 7.39 -16.68
CA TYR A 620 -14.62 6.93 -15.52
C TYR A 620 -15.76 6.00 -15.94
N ALA A 621 -16.43 5.37 -14.97
CA ALA A 621 -17.54 4.44 -15.21
C ALA A 621 -17.21 3.28 -16.19
N HIS A 622 -15.93 2.93 -16.32
CA HIS A 622 -15.46 1.74 -17.02
C HIS A 622 -15.53 0.52 -16.09
N GLN A 623 -15.30 -0.66 -16.65
CA GLN A 623 -15.04 -1.88 -15.88
C GLN A 623 -13.65 -2.41 -16.12
N PHE A 624 -13.13 -3.06 -15.08
CA PHE A 624 -11.80 -3.62 -15.06
C PHE A 624 -11.85 -4.92 -14.25
N VAL A 625 -11.64 -6.05 -14.92
CA VAL A 625 -11.74 -7.38 -14.31
C VAL A 625 -10.45 -8.16 -14.52
N TYR A 626 -10.24 -9.15 -13.67
CA TYR A 626 -9.04 -9.97 -13.66
C TYR A 626 -9.38 -11.43 -13.92
N ASP A 627 -8.57 -12.03 -14.77
CA ASP A 627 -8.57 -13.44 -15.05
C ASP A 627 -7.41 -14.10 -14.32
N GLU A 628 -7.74 -14.89 -13.31
CA GLU A 628 -6.75 -15.53 -12.44
C GLU A 628 -5.98 -16.68 -13.09
N VAL A 629 -6.47 -17.23 -14.21
CA VAL A 629 -5.83 -18.36 -14.91
C VAL A 629 -4.67 -17.86 -15.77
N GLU A 630 -4.92 -16.92 -16.68
CA GLU A 630 -3.88 -16.35 -17.55
C GLU A 630 -3.20 -15.12 -16.93
N LYS A 631 -3.63 -14.68 -15.75
CA LYS A 631 -3.10 -13.51 -15.03
C LYS A 631 -3.23 -12.22 -15.85
N LEU A 632 -4.33 -12.09 -16.59
CA LEU A 632 -4.63 -10.96 -17.48
C LEU A 632 -5.71 -10.05 -16.88
N HIS A 633 -5.64 -8.77 -17.21
CA HIS A 633 -6.71 -7.82 -16.90
C HIS A 633 -7.44 -7.39 -18.16
N TYR A 634 -8.74 -7.16 -18.03
CA TYR A 634 -9.62 -6.75 -19.12
C TYR A 634 -10.32 -5.45 -18.77
N LEU A 635 -10.27 -4.46 -19.67
CA LEU A 635 -10.94 -3.17 -19.54
C LEU A 635 -11.98 -3.00 -20.65
N PHE A 636 -13.19 -2.55 -20.30
CA PHE A 636 -14.21 -2.23 -21.30
C PHE A 636 -14.89 -0.88 -21.04
N GLY A 637 -15.09 -0.13 -22.13
CA GLY A 637 -15.96 1.04 -22.21
C GLY A 637 -15.63 2.18 -21.25
N GLY A 638 -16.67 2.88 -20.79
CA GLY A 638 -16.57 4.04 -19.88
C GLY A 638 -16.76 5.40 -20.58
N ASN A 639 -16.55 6.48 -19.84
CA ASN A 639 -16.63 7.86 -20.33
C ASN A 639 -15.28 8.56 -20.20
N PRO A 640 -14.71 9.12 -21.29
CA PRO A 640 -13.41 9.80 -21.29
C PRO A 640 -13.40 11.20 -20.63
N GLY A 641 -14.52 11.67 -20.08
CA GLY A 641 -14.60 12.95 -19.36
C GLY A 641 -14.48 14.19 -20.24
N ARG A 642 -14.81 14.10 -21.53
CA ARG A 642 -14.76 15.22 -22.47
C ARG A 642 -15.91 16.20 -22.24
N SER A 643 -15.61 17.41 -21.78
CA SER A 643 -16.62 18.44 -21.47
C SER A 643 -17.50 18.82 -22.68
N ALA A 644 -16.95 18.77 -23.89
CA ALA A 644 -17.69 19.06 -25.12
C ALA A 644 -18.69 17.97 -25.52
N SER A 645 -18.55 16.75 -24.98
CA SER A 645 -19.38 15.59 -25.30
C SER A 645 -19.64 14.73 -24.05
N PRO A 646 -20.40 15.24 -23.06
CA PRO A 646 -20.63 14.56 -21.78
C PRO A 646 -21.34 13.20 -21.93
N GLN A 647 -22.16 13.06 -22.97
CA GLN A 647 -22.88 11.82 -23.29
C GLN A 647 -22.00 10.76 -23.94
N LEU A 648 -20.76 11.09 -24.37
CA LEU A 648 -19.89 10.13 -25.03
C LEU A 648 -19.62 8.93 -24.12
N ARG A 649 -19.79 7.73 -24.67
CA ARG A 649 -19.35 6.47 -24.08
C ARG A 649 -18.44 5.74 -25.06
N LEU A 650 -17.58 4.89 -24.52
CA LEU A 650 -16.67 4.06 -25.28
C LEU A 650 -17.14 2.61 -25.27
N ASP A 651 -16.71 1.85 -26.27
CA ASP A 651 -16.94 0.42 -26.51
C ASP A 651 -15.62 -0.34 -26.78
N ASP A 652 -14.47 0.33 -26.56
CA ASP A 652 -13.16 -0.27 -26.73
C ASP A 652 -12.89 -1.32 -25.64
N PHE A 653 -12.31 -2.44 -26.05
CA PHE A 653 -11.98 -3.58 -25.20
C PHE A 653 -10.47 -3.76 -25.17
N TRP A 654 -9.86 -3.71 -23.98
CA TRP A 654 -8.41 -3.76 -23.81
C TRP A 654 -7.99 -4.91 -22.91
N ILE A 655 -6.82 -5.45 -23.20
CA ILE A 655 -6.13 -6.44 -22.36
C ILE A 655 -4.85 -5.81 -21.82
N LEU A 656 -4.62 -5.97 -20.52
CA LEU A 656 -3.37 -5.64 -19.87
C LEU A 656 -2.70 -6.92 -19.36
N SER A 657 -1.48 -7.16 -19.84
CA SER A 657 -0.58 -8.18 -19.31
C SER A 657 0.54 -7.55 -18.48
N LEU A 658 0.91 -8.21 -17.39
CA LEU A 658 1.98 -7.80 -16.49
C LEU A 658 3.06 -8.87 -16.47
N GLU A 659 4.30 -8.49 -16.79
CA GLU A 659 5.43 -9.42 -16.83
C GLU A 659 6.55 -8.93 -15.90
N LYS A 660 7.02 -9.82 -15.01
CA LYS A 660 8.31 -9.63 -14.33
C LYS A 660 9.44 -10.08 -15.26
N PRO A 661 10.67 -9.56 -15.10
CA PRO A 661 11.82 -10.02 -15.86
C PRO A 661 12.02 -11.54 -15.74
N LYS A 662 12.38 -12.18 -16.85
CA LYS A 662 12.54 -13.65 -16.93
C LYS A 662 13.98 -14.03 -16.63
N ARG A 663 14.20 -15.26 -16.15
CA ARG A 663 15.55 -15.85 -15.97
C ARG A 663 16.42 -15.70 -17.23
N SER A 664 15.81 -15.91 -18.41
CA SER A 664 16.49 -15.76 -19.71
C SER A 664 16.98 -14.33 -19.97
N GLU A 665 16.24 -13.31 -19.55
CA GLU A 665 16.66 -11.91 -19.72
C GLU A 665 17.89 -11.60 -18.85
N ILE A 666 17.89 -12.07 -17.60
CA ILE A 666 19.04 -11.93 -16.70
C ILE A 666 20.24 -12.71 -17.23
N LEU A 667 20.05 -13.95 -17.68
CA LEU A 667 21.12 -14.76 -18.26
C LEU A 667 21.73 -14.07 -19.48
N ASN A 668 20.92 -13.55 -20.39
CA ASN A 668 21.40 -12.81 -21.56
C ASN A 668 22.17 -11.56 -21.14
N HIS A 669 21.73 -10.85 -20.11
CA HIS A 669 22.46 -9.71 -19.57
C HIS A 669 23.83 -10.12 -18.99
N CYS A 670 23.88 -11.19 -18.20
CA CYS A 670 25.13 -11.72 -17.66
C CYS A 670 26.10 -12.17 -18.78
N ARG A 671 25.59 -12.87 -19.79
CA ARG A 671 26.35 -13.24 -20.99
C ARG A 671 26.91 -12.02 -21.69
N PHE A 672 26.09 -11.00 -21.91
CA PHE A 672 26.53 -9.75 -22.53
C PHE A 672 27.69 -9.13 -21.75
N LEU A 673 27.60 -9.03 -20.42
CA LEU A 673 28.66 -8.45 -19.59
C LEU A 673 29.97 -9.25 -19.68
N ILE A 674 29.91 -10.58 -19.58
CA ILE A 674 31.08 -11.46 -19.66
C ILE A 674 31.74 -11.37 -21.04
N ARG A 675 30.95 -11.48 -22.12
CA ARG A 675 31.44 -11.42 -23.49
C ARG A 675 31.96 -10.02 -23.84
N LYS A 676 31.33 -8.96 -23.34
CA LYS A 676 31.83 -7.58 -23.48
C LYS A 676 33.22 -7.44 -22.84
N LEU A 677 33.41 -7.97 -21.63
CA LEU A 677 34.72 -7.94 -20.97
C LEU A 677 35.77 -8.73 -21.77
N LYS A 678 35.44 -9.95 -22.22
CA LYS A 678 36.31 -10.76 -23.11
C LYS A 678 36.71 -9.99 -24.36
N TYR A 679 35.76 -9.27 -24.97
CA TYR A 679 36.01 -8.40 -26.12
C TYR A 679 36.96 -7.26 -25.77
N GLU A 680 36.75 -6.55 -24.66
CA GLU A 680 37.58 -5.43 -24.24
C GLU A 680 39.03 -5.85 -23.97
N GLU A 681 39.25 -7.03 -23.38
CA GLU A 681 40.58 -7.60 -23.18
C GLU A 681 41.22 -8.02 -24.50
N MET A 682 40.48 -8.75 -25.35
CA MET A 682 40.95 -9.19 -26.65
C MET A 682 41.30 -8.00 -27.56
N ALA A 683 40.55 -6.90 -27.48
CA ALA A 683 40.79 -5.70 -28.27
C ALA A 683 42.13 -5.02 -27.92
N ARG A 684 42.67 -5.24 -26.71
CA ARG A 684 43.99 -4.72 -26.30
C ARG A 684 45.14 -5.53 -26.89
N SER A 685 44.93 -6.81 -27.23
CA SER A 685 45.97 -7.70 -27.75
C SER A 685 45.85 -7.98 -29.25
N ASP A 686 44.65 -8.24 -29.76
CA ASP A 686 44.37 -8.59 -31.16
C ASP A 686 43.05 -7.96 -31.62
N THR A 687 43.17 -6.83 -32.31
CA THR A 687 42.03 -6.05 -32.81
C THR A 687 41.21 -6.78 -33.88
N TYR A 688 41.84 -7.67 -34.66
CA TYR A 688 41.15 -8.39 -35.74
C TYR A 688 40.26 -9.50 -35.18
N GLN A 689 40.80 -10.31 -34.26
CA GLN A 689 40.02 -11.31 -33.52
C GLN A 689 38.91 -10.66 -32.71
N ALA A 690 39.19 -9.54 -32.03
CA ALA A 690 38.19 -8.80 -31.27
C ALA A 690 37.02 -8.34 -32.16
N MET A 691 37.29 -7.85 -33.38
CA MET A 691 36.23 -7.45 -34.32
C MET A 691 35.38 -8.66 -34.75
N GLN A 692 36.00 -9.81 -35.03
CA GLN A 692 35.24 -11.03 -35.35
C GLN A 692 34.38 -11.49 -34.18
N TYR A 693 34.93 -11.44 -32.96
CA TYR A 693 34.25 -11.83 -31.74
C TYR A 693 33.05 -10.92 -31.43
N LEU A 694 33.21 -9.60 -31.56
CA LEU A 694 32.14 -8.62 -31.43
C LEU A 694 30.97 -8.94 -32.37
N ARG A 695 31.27 -9.24 -33.65
CA ARG A 695 30.25 -9.54 -34.67
C ARG A 695 29.52 -10.86 -34.44
N LYS A 696 30.22 -11.89 -33.98
CA LYS A 696 29.70 -13.26 -33.89
C LYS A 696 29.21 -13.68 -32.51
N HIS A 697 29.58 -12.98 -31.44
CA HIS A 697 29.29 -13.46 -30.08
C HIS A 697 28.67 -12.39 -29.18
N VAL A 698 29.08 -11.13 -29.32
CA VAL A 698 28.48 -10.02 -28.56
C VAL A 698 27.23 -9.50 -29.26
N GLY A 699 27.30 -9.32 -30.59
CA GLY A 699 26.19 -8.82 -31.40
C GLY A 699 24.96 -9.73 -31.47
N GLU A 700 25.11 -11.03 -31.16
CA GLU A 700 24.02 -12.01 -31.14
C GLU A 700 23.08 -11.89 -29.92
N ILE A 701 23.47 -11.12 -28.90
CA ILE A 701 22.71 -10.99 -27.64
C ILE A 701 21.69 -9.83 -27.68
N ASN A 702 21.65 -9.05 -28.77
CA ASN A 702 20.73 -7.92 -28.95
C ASN A 702 19.31 -8.33 -29.38
#